data_AF-A0A183V934-F1
#
_entry.id   AF-A0A183V934-F1
#
_cell.length_a   1.000
_cell.length_b   1.000
_cell.length_c   1.000
_cell.angle_alpha   90.00
_cell.angle_beta   90.00
_cell.angle_gamma   90.00
#
_symmetry.space_group_name_H-M   'P 1'
#
loop_
_entity.id
_entity.type
_entity.pdbx_description
1 polymer ?
#
loop_
_entity_poly.entity_id
_entity_poly.type
_entity_poly.pdbx_seq_one_letter_code
_entity_poly.pdbx_strand_id
1 'polypeptide(L)'
;MPWYSCRKVCAWLRWFKKIHMKPPLCFTPAILCRRYAGYVRMLLQRYVTSKAPVFAKNVVPAWELEAVRELSNELRHSRLNFSAIMNKKAAQSQLIRYAVNDEYASMVAYVMQFVEAIDKNSVHYRGDDQFFAICLLLSARGMRSYSKNVTSADSAEAISLFYTVSALLEKMPVLGGNTRMAWIIVLDRMENWVDMRSIDERSPDIDRTLIDLQRKIARKVRGWLPKENRLLFSSDDHKIISRRLMQMTGKTIGTNEVKREDYGYDRNLKLVDDLRMEANEKEYLGSPFSSLRITKEEYMTMLGEQLSLESSHCLRVRNFCRVSDTVTAEQLIDRWRWKEAIETTLKQQLLQLRQFPLKGYMSVLNVSEVASLVLTSVLAMCGQGQHLIAYSVFEYALAAPVLEVLHRKFIDKLIEDKQQASLLPLLQLCEEIFSEYVRYFVEPALPRRYKLREWWMECCRVARVDPVLQLPFHDFHAETRRQLGSFLLDVVIESCTFPVTSKEHSPSVKEQRARAFGIRNVVIEEESAFSEDGKVDLSKMVALNIRMMDMLSEHQFEWLLFPSYNLPMKIPPRPWIDYGDGGPAYTKCSDVLRNLPEYPRTIIGDEVRRRIRKKSQARPIFDALNDLGATPWRINTAMLDILIEFFKMTADASRADMLHRLAIPLRSDTVEVPDFVATFGENVRVDEIPSEKWREYSKSKYQAVKKRNELNSLWYWLMYRLVMAEHFRNDVLFFPHNMDFRGRVYPISPYLSHMGDDINRSLLRFAEGKQLGDEGFRWLKLHCINLTGHLKKESIANRFTFFDKTLPKILDSANNPINGERWWMDSDEPWQTLAACIEIRDALKSGQLLINSNE
;
A
#
# COMPACT_ATOMS: atom_id res chain seq x y z
N MET A 1 -19.82 -32.62 -14.63
CA MET A 1 -19.54 -31.33 -15.30
C MET A 1 -19.31 -31.57 -16.78
N PRO A 2 -19.82 -30.71 -17.70
CA PRO A 2 -19.41 -30.74 -19.11
C PRO A 2 -18.60 -29.52 -19.57
N TRP A 3 -17.33 -29.74 -19.90
CA TRP A 3 -16.71 -29.43 -21.20
C TRP A 3 -16.63 -27.99 -21.78
N TYR A 4 -16.93 -26.91 -21.04
CA TYR A 4 -16.91 -25.55 -21.63
C TYR A 4 -15.53 -24.84 -21.79
N SER A 5 -14.42 -25.37 -21.28
CA SER A 5 -13.09 -24.72 -21.36
C SER A 5 -12.20 -25.22 -22.52
N CYS A 6 -12.37 -26.47 -22.97
CA CYS A 6 -11.37 -27.14 -23.80
C CYS A 6 -11.19 -26.50 -25.20
N ARG A 7 -12.28 -26.00 -25.81
CA ARG A 7 -12.22 -25.43 -27.18
C ARG A 7 -11.30 -24.21 -27.30
N LYS A 8 -11.24 -23.32 -26.31
CA LYS A 8 -10.40 -22.10 -26.38
C LYS A 8 -8.90 -22.42 -26.30
N VAL A 9 -8.51 -23.44 -25.52
CA VAL A 9 -7.12 -23.94 -25.48
C VAL A 9 -6.75 -24.71 -26.75
N CYS A 10 -7.63 -25.57 -27.26
CA CYS A 10 -7.38 -26.31 -28.50
C CYS A 10 -7.22 -25.40 -29.73
N ALA A 11 -7.90 -24.25 -29.79
CA ALA A 11 -7.69 -23.26 -30.84
C ALA A 11 -6.27 -22.65 -30.79
N TRP A 12 -5.81 -22.26 -29.59
CA TRP A 12 -4.46 -21.73 -29.36
C TRP A 12 -3.35 -22.73 -29.71
N LEU A 13 -3.52 -24.00 -29.35
CA LEU A 13 -2.55 -25.06 -29.69
C LEU A 13 -2.50 -25.33 -31.21
N ARG A 14 -3.64 -25.23 -31.91
CA ARG A 14 -3.69 -25.34 -33.38
C ARG A 14 -3.03 -24.15 -34.09
N TRP A 15 -3.04 -22.97 -33.48
CA TRP A 15 -2.33 -21.79 -33.99
C TRP A 15 -0.81 -22.02 -33.98
N PHE A 16 -0.22 -22.31 -32.81
CA PHE A 16 1.22 -22.58 -32.69
C PHE A 16 1.71 -23.70 -33.61
N LYS A 17 0.95 -24.81 -33.72
CA LYS A 17 1.34 -25.96 -34.56
C LYS A 17 1.35 -25.67 -36.08
N LYS A 18 0.91 -24.47 -36.51
CA LYS A 18 0.84 -24.06 -37.92
C LYS A 18 1.91 -23.06 -38.37
N ILE A 19 2.77 -22.57 -37.47
CA ILE A 19 3.76 -21.50 -37.75
C ILE A 19 5.21 -21.94 -37.49
N HIS A 20 5.45 -23.22 -37.20
CA HIS A 20 6.77 -23.83 -36.88
C HIS A 20 7.60 -23.21 -35.73
N MET A 21 7.16 -22.11 -35.11
CA MET A 21 7.82 -21.56 -33.92
C MET A 21 7.57 -22.43 -32.68
N LYS A 22 8.64 -22.73 -31.92
CA LYS A 22 8.54 -23.27 -30.55
C LYS A 22 7.80 -22.27 -29.66
N PRO A 23 6.88 -22.69 -28.78
CA PRO A 23 6.14 -21.77 -27.91
C PRO A 23 7.05 -21.21 -26.80
N PRO A 24 7.20 -19.87 -26.67
CA PRO A 24 7.88 -19.27 -25.53
C PRO A 24 7.01 -19.30 -24.27
N LEU A 25 7.64 -19.55 -23.12
CA LEU A 25 6.99 -19.58 -21.81
C LEU A 25 6.72 -18.17 -21.26
N CYS A 26 5.68 -17.49 -21.78
CA CYS A 26 4.86 -16.49 -21.06
C CYS A 26 3.93 -15.73 -22.03
N PHE A 27 2.61 -15.74 -21.77
CA PHE A 27 1.69 -14.71 -22.29
C PHE A 27 0.63 -14.35 -21.24
N THR A 28 0.19 -13.08 -21.25
CA THR A 28 -0.67 -12.51 -20.21
C THR A 28 -1.88 -11.76 -20.80
N PRO A 29 -3.02 -11.67 -20.09
CA PRO A 29 -4.18 -10.91 -20.57
C PRO A 29 -3.90 -9.41 -20.78
N ALA A 30 -2.95 -8.84 -20.03
CA ALA A 30 -2.52 -7.46 -20.16
C ALA A 30 -1.77 -7.20 -21.50
N ILE A 31 -0.76 -8.02 -21.83
CA ILE A 31 -0.03 -7.90 -23.11
C ILE A 31 -0.98 -8.12 -24.30
N LEU A 32 -2.00 -8.98 -24.11
CA LEU A 32 -3.11 -9.12 -25.06
C LEU A 32 -3.86 -7.80 -25.28
N CYS A 33 -4.08 -6.92 -24.29
CA CYS A 33 -4.77 -5.64 -24.49
C CYS A 33 -4.03 -4.64 -25.41
N ARG A 34 -2.72 -4.41 -25.25
CA ARG A 34 -1.96 -3.55 -26.20
C ARG A 34 -1.89 -4.21 -27.60
N ARG A 35 -1.66 -5.54 -27.68
CA ARG A 35 -1.75 -6.30 -28.93
C ARG A 35 -3.15 -6.22 -29.58
N TYR A 36 -4.23 -6.24 -28.79
CA TYR A 36 -5.61 -6.13 -29.27
C TYR A 36 -5.87 -4.75 -29.84
N ALA A 37 -5.51 -3.67 -29.13
CA ALA A 37 -5.67 -2.32 -29.65
C ALA A 37 -4.91 -2.12 -30.98
N GLY A 38 -3.70 -2.67 -31.10
CA GLY A 38 -2.90 -2.67 -32.34
C GLY A 38 -3.52 -3.52 -33.46
N TYR A 39 -3.87 -4.78 -33.20
CA TYR A 39 -4.42 -5.70 -34.20
C TYR A 39 -5.83 -5.30 -34.65
N VAL A 40 -6.69 -4.81 -33.73
CA VAL A 40 -8.00 -4.24 -34.04
C VAL A 40 -7.86 -2.92 -34.79
N ARG A 41 -6.87 -2.06 -34.47
CA ARG A 41 -6.54 -0.91 -35.35
C ARG A 41 -6.12 -1.38 -36.74
N MET A 42 -5.20 -2.33 -36.86
CA MET A 42 -4.72 -2.82 -38.16
C MET A 42 -5.86 -3.45 -39.00
N LEU A 43 -6.76 -4.21 -38.36
CA LEU A 43 -7.96 -4.76 -39.02
C LEU A 43 -8.93 -3.65 -39.43
N LEU A 44 -9.26 -2.70 -38.55
CA LEU A 44 -10.13 -1.56 -38.88
C LEU A 44 -9.53 -0.65 -39.96
N GLN A 45 -8.22 -0.43 -39.93
CA GLN A 45 -7.50 0.40 -40.89
C GLN A 45 -7.49 -0.28 -42.27
N ARG A 46 -7.26 -1.61 -42.33
CA ARG A 46 -7.52 -2.42 -43.55
C ARG A 46 -8.98 -2.34 -44.02
N TYR A 47 -9.94 -2.23 -43.11
CA TYR A 47 -11.37 -2.10 -43.42
C TYR A 47 -11.78 -0.70 -43.92
N VAL A 48 -11.01 0.33 -43.57
CA VAL A 48 -11.27 1.74 -43.90
C VAL A 48 -10.52 2.19 -45.15
N THR A 49 -9.32 1.66 -45.42
CA THR A 49 -8.52 2.01 -46.61
C THR A 49 -8.89 1.24 -47.88
N SER A 50 -9.83 0.29 -47.82
CA SER A 50 -10.20 -0.55 -48.97
C SER A 50 -11.11 0.16 -49.99
N LYS A 51 -10.60 1.23 -50.61
CA LYS A 51 -11.16 1.91 -51.80
C LYS A 51 -10.27 1.75 -53.05
N ALA A 52 -9.58 0.61 -53.17
CA ALA A 52 -8.97 0.14 -54.42
C ALA A 52 -8.99 -1.41 -54.45
N PRO A 53 -9.10 -2.05 -55.63
CA PRO A 53 -9.14 -3.50 -55.77
C PRO A 53 -7.74 -4.16 -55.78
N VAL A 54 -7.72 -5.49 -55.89
CA VAL A 54 -6.53 -6.35 -56.10
C VAL A 54 -5.56 -6.45 -54.92
N PHE A 55 -6.01 -7.09 -53.84
CA PHE A 55 -5.22 -8.13 -53.14
C PHE A 55 -6.17 -9.23 -52.63
N ALA A 56 -5.63 -10.43 -52.38
CA ALA A 56 -6.44 -11.64 -52.20
C ALA A 56 -7.42 -11.59 -51.01
N LYS A 57 -8.61 -12.18 -51.20
CA LYS A 57 -9.63 -12.37 -50.16
C LYS A 57 -9.18 -13.38 -49.09
N ASN A 58 -8.28 -12.96 -48.19
CA ASN A 58 -8.08 -13.65 -46.93
C ASN A 58 -9.34 -13.49 -46.07
N VAL A 59 -10.27 -14.43 -46.21
CA VAL A 59 -11.50 -14.52 -45.40
C VAL A 59 -11.10 -14.65 -43.94
N VAL A 60 -11.32 -13.59 -43.16
CA VAL A 60 -11.05 -13.59 -41.71
C VAL A 60 -11.84 -14.75 -41.09
N PRO A 61 -11.18 -15.73 -40.43
CA PRO A 61 -11.86 -16.89 -39.89
C PRO A 61 -12.99 -16.51 -38.94
N ALA A 62 -14.14 -17.20 -39.03
CA ALA A 62 -15.32 -16.89 -38.23
C ALA A 62 -15.05 -16.90 -36.71
N TRP A 63 -14.07 -17.69 -36.25
CA TRP A 63 -13.66 -17.71 -34.83
C TRP A 63 -12.90 -16.44 -34.40
N GLU A 64 -12.21 -15.75 -35.31
CA GLU A 64 -11.55 -14.47 -35.03
C GLU A 64 -12.59 -13.36 -34.91
N LEU A 65 -13.58 -13.34 -35.82
CA LEU A 65 -14.71 -12.39 -35.76
C LEU A 65 -15.53 -12.58 -34.47
N GLU A 66 -15.79 -13.83 -34.06
CA GLU A 66 -16.48 -14.12 -32.80
C GLU A 66 -15.64 -13.79 -31.57
N ALA A 67 -14.33 -14.05 -31.57
CA ALA A 67 -13.43 -13.65 -30.47
C ALA A 67 -13.35 -12.11 -30.33
N VAL A 68 -13.27 -11.38 -31.44
CA VAL A 68 -13.33 -9.91 -31.44
C VAL A 68 -14.68 -9.40 -30.92
N ARG A 69 -15.78 -10.08 -31.23
CA ARG A 69 -17.13 -9.78 -30.69
C ARG A 69 -17.20 -10.03 -29.18
N GLU A 70 -16.82 -11.21 -28.71
CA GLU A 70 -16.76 -11.56 -27.27
C GLU A 70 -15.97 -10.51 -26.47
N LEU A 71 -14.76 -10.17 -26.94
CA LEU A 71 -13.84 -9.31 -26.21
C LEU A 71 -14.15 -7.81 -26.34
N SER A 72 -14.80 -7.39 -27.43
CA SER A 72 -15.40 -6.05 -27.52
C SER A 72 -16.53 -5.89 -26.50
N ASN A 73 -17.33 -6.94 -26.28
CA ASN A 73 -18.36 -6.95 -25.26
C ASN A 73 -17.76 -6.98 -23.83
N GLU A 74 -16.74 -7.80 -23.55
CA GLU A 74 -16.06 -7.79 -22.24
C GLU A 74 -15.41 -6.42 -21.95
N LEU A 75 -14.76 -5.79 -22.92
CA LEU A 75 -14.21 -4.44 -22.77
C LEU A 75 -15.31 -3.38 -22.53
N ARG A 76 -16.46 -3.49 -23.19
CA ARG A 76 -17.62 -2.62 -22.94
C ARG A 76 -18.16 -2.79 -21.52
N HIS A 77 -18.30 -4.03 -21.05
CA HIS A 77 -18.74 -4.32 -19.68
C HIS A 77 -17.72 -3.83 -18.63
N SER A 78 -16.42 -4.09 -18.81
CA SER A 78 -15.39 -3.62 -17.87
C SER A 78 -15.34 -2.08 -17.79
N ARG A 79 -15.50 -1.37 -18.92
CA ARG A 79 -15.64 0.10 -18.94
C ARG A 79 -16.88 0.60 -18.20
N LEU A 80 -18.04 -0.06 -18.37
CA LEU A 80 -19.27 0.30 -17.65
C LEU A 80 -19.13 0.04 -16.14
N ASN A 81 -18.50 -1.07 -15.75
CA ASN A 81 -18.23 -1.41 -14.36
C ASN A 81 -17.27 -0.37 -13.73
N PHE A 82 -16.16 -0.06 -14.39
CA PHE A 82 -15.22 0.97 -13.93
C PHE A 82 -15.91 2.33 -13.77
N SER A 83 -16.75 2.74 -14.72
CA SER A 83 -17.54 3.98 -14.61
C SER A 83 -18.50 3.94 -13.42
N ALA A 84 -19.15 2.81 -13.15
CA ALA A 84 -20.04 2.66 -11.98
C ALA A 84 -19.27 2.74 -10.66
N ILE A 85 -18.10 2.08 -10.56
CA ILE A 85 -17.24 2.11 -9.37
C ILE A 85 -16.70 3.52 -9.11
N MET A 86 -16.27 4.23 -10.16
CA MET A 86 -15.81 5.62 -10.01
C MET A 86 -16.94 6.59 -9.65
N ASN A 87 -18.13 6.44 -10.25
CA ASN A 87 -19.32 7.20 -9.85
C ASN A 87 -19.69 6.96 -8.38
N LYS A 88 -19.61 5.70 -7.91
CA LYS A 88 -19.82 5.34 -6.51
C LYS A 88 -18.78 5.99 -5.58
N LYS A 89 -17.48 5.88 -5.89
CA LYS A 89 -16.42 6.53 -5.09
C LYS A 89 -16.57 8.06 -5.09
N ALA A 90 -16.99 8.66 -6.20
CA ALA A 90 -17.28 10.09 -6.27
C ALA A 90 -18.49 10.49 -5.38
N ALA A 91 -19.57 9.70 -5.36
CA ALA A 91 -20.71 9.92 -4.48
C ALA A 91 -20.34 9.77 -2.99
N GLN A 92 -19.51 8.77 -2.65
CA GLN A 92 -18.94 8.61 -1.30
C GLN A 92 -18.10 9.83 -0.89
N SER A 93 -17.21 10.31 -1.78
CA SER A 93 -16.43 11.54 -1.55
C SER A 93 -17.32 12.78 -1.33
N GLN A 94 -18.38 12.96 -2.12
CA GLN A 94 -19.31 14.08 -1.91
C GLN A 94 -20.07 13.97 -0.58
N LEU A 95 -20.48 12.76 -0.18
CA LEU A 95 -21.10 12.53 1.12
C LEU A 95 -20.15 12.91 2.26
N ILE A 96 -18.87 12.53 2.19
CA ILE A 96 -17.81 13.01 3.11
C ILE A 96 -17.80 14.55 3.14
N ARG A 97 -17.79 15.21 1.98
CA ARG A 97 -17.76 16.69 1.88
C ARG A 97 -18.95 17.34 2.59
N TYR A 98 -20.18 16.87 2.33
CA TYR A 98 -21.37 17.41 2.99
C TYR A 98 -21.29 17.19 4.52
N ALA A 99 -20.90 16.00 4.96
CA ALA A 99 -20.85 15.61 6.38
C ALA A 99 -19.83 16.41 7.21
N VAL A 100 -18.64 16.70 6.66
CA VAL A 100 -17.61 17.47 7.40
C VAL A 100 -17.93 18.97 7.49
N ASN A 101 -18.74 19.50 6.58
CA ASN A 101 -19.22 20.90 6.61
C ASN A 101 -20.62 21.06 7.26
N ASP A 102 -21.16 20.01 7.91
CA ASP A 102 -22.50 19.99 8.52
C ASP A 102 -23.67 20.30 7.55
N GLU A 103 -23.46 20.12 6.23
CA GLU A 103 -24.45 20.37 5.16
C GLU A 103 -25.53 19.26 5.06
N TYR A 104 -26.12 18.85 6.18
CA TYR A 104 -26.95 17.64 6.28
C TYR A 104 -28.18 17.62 5.35
N ALA A 105 -28.92 18.72 5.22
CA ALA A 105 -30.09 18.76 4.32
C ALA A 105 -29.67 18.57 2.85
N SER A 106 -28.56 19.20 2.45
CA SER A 106 -27.97 19.05 1.11
C SER A 106 -27.44 17.62 0.84
N MET A 107 -26.89 16.95 1.87
CA MET A 107 -26.52 15.54 1.79
C MET A 107 -27.73 14.64 1.50
N VAL A 108 -28.85 14.85 2.20
CA VAL A 108 -30.07 14.05 2.02
C VAL A 108 -30.70 14.33 0.66
N ALA A 109 -30.74 15.59 0.22
CA ALA A 109 -31.20 15.98 -1.12
C ALA A 109 -30.31 15.40 -2.24
N TYR A 110 -29.00 15.28 -2.03
CA TYR A 110 -28.09 14.58 -2.94
C TYR A 110 -28.41 13.08 -2.99
N VAL A 111 -28.56 12.41 -1.84
CA VAL A 111 -28.85 10.97 -1.74
C VAL A 111 -30.23 10.61 -2.30
N MET A 112 -31.21 11.51 -2.23
CA MET A 112 -32.54 11.36 -2.86
C MET A 112 -32.44 11.03 -4.37
N GLN A 113 -31.51 11.66 -5.09
CA GLN A 113 -31.32 11.46 -6.54
C GLN A 113 -30.97 10.00 -6.88
N PHE A 114 -30.28 9.31 -5.96
CA PHE A 114 -29.92 7.90 -6.10
C PHE A 114 -31.07 6.96 -5.74
N VAL A 115 -31.94 7.33 -4.78
CA VAL A 115 -33.18 6.59 -4.48
C VAL A 115 -34.10 6.60 -5.69
N GLU A 116 -34.35 7.78 -6.29
CA GLU A 116 -35.18 7.88 -7.49
C GLU A 116 -34.59 7.18 -8.71
N ALA A 117 -33.26 6.95 -8.74
CA ALA A 117 -32.61 6.11 -9.75
C ALA A 117 -32.79 4.61 -9.49
N ILE A 118 -32.85 4.16 -8.23
CA ILE A 118 -33.14 2.76 -7.86
C ILE A 118 -34.56 2.38 -8.26
N ASP A 119 -35.54 3.27 -8.03
CA ASP A 119 -36.94 3.05 -8.44
C ASP A 119 -37.10 3.00 -9.96
N LYS A 120 -36.29 3.78 -10.70
CA LYS A 120 -36.12 3.69 -12.17
C LYS A 120 -35.33 2.45 -12.62
N ASN A 121 -35.28 1.41 -11.78
CA ASN A 121 -34.70 0.09 -12.03
C ASN A 121 -33.17 0.11 -12.31
N SER A 122 -32.46 1.18 -11.93
CA SER A 122 -31.01 1.30 -12.16
C SER A 122 -30.23 0.26 -11.35
N VAL A 123 -29.47 -0.58 -12.05
CA VAL A 123 -28.70 -1.67 -11.45
C VAL A 123 -27.52 -1.16 -10.62
N HIS A 124 -27.03 0.06 -10.90
CA HIS A 124 -25.77 0.58 -10.36
C HIS A 124 -25.73 0.84 -8.85
N TYR A 125 -26.88 0.98 -8.17
CA TYR A 125 -26.96 1.27 -6.73
C TYR A 125 -27.71 0.19 -5.93
N ARG A 126 -28.02 -0.96 -6.54
CA ARG A 126 -28.65 -2.08 -5.84
C ARG A 126 -27.65 -2.79 -4.93
N GLY A 127 -27.93 -2.76 -3.63
CA GLY A 127 -27.15 -3.46 -2.60
C GLY A 127 -26.22 -2.59 -1.76
N ASP A 128 -26.23 -1.26 -1.95
CA ASP A 128 -25.32 -0.32 -1.26
C ASP A 128 -25.73 0.02 0.19
N ASP A 129 -26.10 -1.00 0.97
CA ASP A 129 -26.64 -0.90 2.34
C ASP A 129 -25.77 -0.02 3.26
N GLN A 130 -24.44 -0.08 3.14
CA GLN A 130 -23.53 0.75 3.92
C GLN A 130 -23.62 2.24 3.54
N PHE A 131 -23.60 2.57 2.24
CA PHE A 131 -23.66 3.97 1.78
C PHE A 131 -24.94 4.67 2.26
N PHE A 132 -26.07 3.97 2.12
CA PHE A 132 -27.37 4.46 2.51
C PHE A 132 -27.55 4.53 4.03
N ALA A 133 -27.09 3.53 4.79
CA ALA A 133 -27.10 3.57 6.25
C ALA A 133 -26.27 4.73 6.83
N ILE A 134 -25.14 5.07 6.19
CA ILE A 134 -24.29 6.19 6.61
C ILE A 134 -24.98 7.54 6.42
N CYS A 135 -25.63 7.77 5.28
CA CYS A 135 -26.41 9.00 5.06
C CYS A 135 -27.50 9.16 6.15
N LEU A 136 -28.24 8.09 6.42
CA LEU A 136 -29.27 8.05 7.46
C LEU A 136 -28.68 8.33 8.85
N LEU A 137 -27.60 7.65 9.24
CA LEU A 137 -26.92 7.88 10.51
C LEU A 137 -26.47 9.34 10.66
N LEU A 138 -25.79 9.91 9.66
CA LEU A 138 -25.36 11.31 9.68
C LEU A 138 -26.56 12.27 9.77
N SER A 139 -27.69 11.95 9.13
CA SER A 139 -28.93 12.72 9.24
C SER A 139 -29.51 12.69 10.65
N ALA A 140 -29.49 11.53 11.31
CA ALA A 140 -29.93 11.38 12.71
C ALA A 140 -29.06 12.22 13.67
N ARG A 141 -27.75 12.32 13.39
CA ARG A 141 -26.81 13.14 14.17
C ARG A 141 -26.99 14.63 13.90
N GLY A 142 -27.31 15.01 12.66
CA GLY A 142 -27.82 16.34 12.31
C GLY A 142 -29.04 16.71 13.18
N MET A 143 -30.09 15.88 13.19
CA MET A 143 -31.28 16.08 14.05
C MET A 143 -30.91 16.16 15.54
N ARG A 144 -30.07 15.27 16.06
CA ARG A 144 -29.58 15.32 17.46
C ARG A 144 -28.79 16.61 17.76
N SER A 145 -28.12 17.19 16.76
CA SER A 145 -27.35 18.43 16.91
C SER A 145 -28.24 19.66 17.12
N TYR A 146 -29.43 19.67 16.51
CA TYR A 146 -30.48 20.68 16.68
C TYR A 146 -31.31 20.45 17.95
N SER A 147 -31.54 19.19 18.33
CA SER A 147 -32.33 18.76 19.51
C SER A 147 -31.70 19.06 20.89
N LYS A 148 -30.78 20.03 20.98
CA LYS A 148 -30.12 20.40 22.24
C LYS A 148 -30.93 21.43 23.04
N ASN A 149 -31.41 22.46 22.34
CA ASN A 149 -32.08 23.63 22.88
C ASN A 149 -33.29 23.96 21.99
N VAL A 150 -34.39 24.47 22.55
CA VAL A 150 -35.61 24.82 21.79
C VAL A 150 -35.30 25.75 20.60
N THR A 151 -34.47 26.79 20.82
CA THR A 151 -34.03 27.72 19.76
C THR A 151 -33.19 27.09 18.64
N SER A 152 -32.63 25.91 18.87
CA SER A 152 -31.95 25.11 17.84
C SER A 152 -32.89 24.08 17.19
N ALA A 153 -33.92 23.61 17.91
CA ALA A 153 -34.95 22.73 17.36
C ALA A 153 -35.88 23.48 16.40
N ASP A 154 -36.22 24.74 16.72
CA ASP A 154 -37.11 25.61 15.93
C ASP A 154 -36.42 26.24 14.69
N SER A 155 -35.14 25.94 14.44
CA SER A 155 -34.38 26.55 13.34
C SER A 155 -34.90 26.12 11.95
N ALA A 156 -34.72 27.00 10.96
CA ALA A 156 -35.15 26.72 9.59
C ALA A 156 -34.40 25.52 8.99
N GLU A 157 -33.14 25.34 9.36
CA GLU A 157 -32.29 24.21 8.98
C GLU A 157 -32.77 22.89 9.61
N ALA A 158 -33.17 22.92 10.89
CA ALA A 158 -33.70 21.76 11.59
C ALA A 158 -35.03 21.27 10.98
N ILE A 159 -35.95 22.21 10.73
CA ILE A 159 -37.24 21.92 10.09
C ILE A 159 -37.04 21.44 8.64
N SER A 160 -36.12 22.06 7.89
CA SER A 160 -35.74 21.62 6.54
C SER A 160 -35.16 20.21 6.53
N LEU A 161 -34.29 19.88 7.50
CA LEU A 161 -33.73 18.54 7.66
C LEU A 161 -34.83 17.52 7.99
N PHE A 162 -35.75 17.81 8.90
CA PHE A 162 -36.90 16.95 9.22
C PHE A 162 -37.70 16.57 7.96
N TYR A 163 -38.12 17.55 7.16
CA TYR A 163 -38.91 17.30 5.95
C TYR A 163 -38.11 16.56 4.87
N THR A 164 -36.84 16.92 4.67
CA THR A 164 -35.99 16.26 3.66
C THR A 164 -35.69 14.81 4.02
N VAL A 165 -35.46 14.52 5.32
CA VAL A 165 -35.27 13.15 5.84
C VAL A 165 -36.57 12.35 5.80
N SER A 166 -37.71 12.97 6.11
CA SER A 166 -39.03 12.34 6.02
C SER A 166 -39.32 11.88 4.59
N ALA A 167 -39.14 12.76 3.61
CA ALA A 167 -39.31 12.44 2.19
C ALA A 167 -38.32 11.35 1.71
N LEU A 168 -37.09 11.34 2.24
CA LEU A 168 -36.13 10.27 1.94
C LEU A 168 -36.65 8.94 2.50
N LEU A 169 -37.01 8.88 3.78
CA LEU A 169 -37.55 7.69 4.42
C LEU A 169 -38.85 7.21 3.77
N GLU A 170 -39.68 8.10 3.22
CA GLU A 170 -40.91 7.76 2.51
C GLU A 170 -40.64 7.05 1.17
N LYS A 171 -39.76 7.61 0.32
CA LYS A 171 -39.41 6.99 -0.98
C LYS A 171 -38.51 5.75 -0.82
N MET A 172 -37.60 5.77 0.15
CA MET A 172 -36.49 4.82 0.23
C MET A 172 -36.93 3.34 0.37
N PRO A 173 -36.36 2.43 -0.45
CA PRO A 173 -36.48 0.98 -0.28
C PRO A 173 -35.50 0.47 0.79
N VAL A 174 -35.84 -0.67 1.41
CA VAL A 174 -34.98 -1.30 2.42
C VAL A 174 -33.94 -2.19 1.75
N LEU A 175 -32.68 -1.73 1.75
CA LEU A 175 -31.59 -2.37 1.00
C LEU A 175 -30.84 -3.46 1.77
N GLY A 176 -30.81 -3.41 3.11
CA GLY A 176 -30.09 -4.39 3.91
C GLY A 176 -30.29 -4.26 5.43
N GLY A 177 -29.28 -4.69 6.19
CA GLY A 177 -29.33 -4.73 7.65
C GLY A 177 -28.98 -3.40 8.30
N ASN A 178 -27.94 -2.74 7.79
CA ASN A 178 -27.47 -1.45 8.33
C ASN A 178 -28.51 -0.36 8.05
N THR A 179 -29.17 -0.38 6.88
CA THR A 179 -30.28 0.53 6.55
C THR A 179 -31.42 0.41 7.56
N ARG A 180 -31.81 -0.82 7.96
CA ARG A 180 -32.85 -1.03 8.98
C ARG A 180 -32.44 -0.47 10.35
N MET A 181 -31.20 -0.69 10.77
CA MET A 181 -30.68 -0.12 12.03
C MET A 181 -30.66 1.41 12.00
N ALA A 182 -30.21 2.00 10.90
CA ALA A 182 -30.18 3.44 10.73
C ALA A 182 -31.59 4.07 10.66
N TRP A 183 -32.58 3.43 10.02
CA TRP A 183 -33.99 3.88 10.06
C TRP A 183 -34.52 4.01 11.48
N ILE A 184 -34.18 3.08 12.37
CA ILE A 184 -34.64 3.07 13.77
C ILE A 184 -34.02 4.23 14.56
N ILE A 185 -32.73 4.52 14.33
CA ILE A 185 -32.02 5.63 14.98
C ILE A 185 -32.49 6.97 14.43
N VAL A 186 -32.71 7.12 13.12
CA VAL A 186 -33.29 8.32 12.52
C VAL A 186 -34.66 8.62 13.14
N LEU A 187 -35.55 7.62 13.21
CA LEU A 187 -36.86 7.76 13.83
C LEU A 187 -36.74 8.21 15.30
N ASP A 188 -35.89 7.55 16.08
CA ASP A 188 -35.64 7.93 17.48
C ASP A 188 -35.17 9.40 17.60
N ARG A 189 -34.25 9.85 16.75
CA ARG A 189 -33.78 11.26 16.76
C ARG A 189 -34.78 12.26 16.20
N MET A 190 -35.71 11.84 15.34
CA MET A 190 -36.82 12.68 14.88
C MET A 190 -37.88 12.85 15.98
N GLU A 191 -38.24 11.79 16.70
CA GLU A 191 -39.15 11.87 17.86
C GLU A 191 -38.57 12.80 18.94
N ASN A 192 -37.33 12.57 19.38
CA ASN A 192 -36.65 13.45 20.37
C ASN A 192 -36.50 14.92 19.89
N TRP A 193 -36.56 15.19 18.58
CA TRP A 193 -36.55 16.56 18.05
C TRP A 193 -37.92 17.22 18.17
N VAL A 194 -39.00 16.51 17.86
CA VAL A 194 -40.38 17.00 18.01
C VAL A 194 -40.67 17.28 19.49
N ASP A 195 -40.28 16.40 20.39
CA ASP A 195 -40.43 16.56 21.85
C ASP A 195 -39.71 17.81 22.42
N MET A 196 -38.71 18.34 21.70
CA MET A 196 -37.88 19.49 22.11
C MET A 196 -38.25 20.80 21.41
N ARG A 197 -39.24 20.79 20.52
CA ARG A 197 -39.65 21.89 19.64
C ARG A 197 -40.77 22.74 20.27
N SER A 198 -40.92 23.99 19.87
CA SER A 198 -42.14 24.74 20.18
C SER A 198 -43.33 24.28 19.33
N ILE A 199 -44.55 24.45 19.87
CA ILE A 199 -45.79 24.13 19.16
C ILE A 199 -46.16 25.32 18.27
N ASP A 200 -46.22 25.07 16.95
CA ASP A 200 -46.66 26.03 15.93
C ASP A 200 -47.65 25.39 14.93
N GLU A 201 -48.02 26.13 13.90
CA GLU A 201 -48.93 25.72 12.82
C GLU A 201 -48.49 24.47 12.04
N ARG A 202 -47.20 24.10 12.09
CA ARG A 202 -46.63 22.94 11.36
C ARG A 202 -46.69 21.64 12.18
N SER A 203 -46.87 21.74 13.49
CA SER A 203 -46.88 20.57 14.41
C SER A 203 -47.83 19.45 13.96
N PRO A 204 -49.10 19.71 13.56
CA PRO A 204 -50.04 18.65 13.16
C PRO A 204 -49.62 17.87 11.89
N ASP A 205 -48.83 18.49 11.01
CA ASP A 205 -48.28 17.87 9.80
C ASP A 205 -47.02 17.06 10.10
N ILE A 206 -46.16 17.60 10.98
CA ILE A 206 -44.99 16.92 11.56
C ILE A 206 -45.42 15.63 12.29
N ASP A 207 -46.40 15.71 13.19
CA ASP A 207 -46.92 14.56 13.95
C ASP A 207 -47.50 13.48 13.04
N ARG A 208 -48.29 13.89 12.04
CA ARG A 208 -48.87 12.97 11.05
C ARG A 208 -47.78 12.24 10.26
N THR A 209 -46.78 12.98 9.79
CA THR A 209 -45.63 12.42 9.07
C THR A 209 -44.87 11.42 9.93
N LEU A 210 -44.63 11.76 11.20
CA LEU A 210 -43.96 10.91 12.17
C LEU A 210 -44.72 9.58 12.39
N ILE A 211 -46.05 9.64 12.56
CA ILE A 211 -46.91 8.46 12.74
C ILE A 211 -46.88 7.53 11.50
N ASP A 212 -46.93 8.08 10.28
CA ASP A 212 -46.88 7.26 9.07
C ASP A 212 -45.48 6.69 8.79
N LEU A 213 -44.40 7.40 9.19
CA LEU A 213 -43.04 6.85 9.23
C LEU A 213 -42.90 5.71 10.24
N GLN A 214 -43.38 5.86 11.48
CA GLN A 214 -43.43 4.79 12.49
C GLN A 214 -44.11 3.53 11.92
N ARG A 215 -45.30 3.70 11.31
CA ARG A 215 -46.05 2.62 10.66
C ARG A 215 -45.26 1.97 9.52
N LYS A 216 -44.56 2.74 8.68
CA LYS A 216 -43.72 2.22 7.59
C LYS A 216 -42.53 1.42 8.14
N ILE A 217 -41.80 1.96 9.11
CA ILE A 217 -40.60 1.35 9.70
C ILE A 217 -40.99 0.05 10.42
N ALA A 218 -42.03 0.06 11.27
CA ALA A 218 -42.52 -1.13 11.98
C ALA A 218 -42.88 -2.29 11.01
N ARG A 219 -43.57 -2.00 9.90
CA ARG A 219 -43.87 -2.99 8.84
C ARG A 219 -42.62 -3.57 8.17
N LYS A 220 -41.51 -2.81 8.10
CA LYS A 220 -40.27 -3.18 7.40
C LYS A 220 -39.20 -3.83 8.29
N VAL A 221 -39.34 -3.71 9.62
CA VAL A 221 -38.48 -4.40 10.62
C VAL A 221 -39.17 -5.60 11.29
N ARG A 222 -40.50 -5.75 11.16
CA ARG A 222 -41.26 -6.92 11.65
C ARG A 222 -40.61 -8.24 11.17
N GLY A 223 -40.22 -9.09 12.11
CA GLY A 223 -39.65 -10.41 11.84
C GLY A 223 -38.19 -10.41 11.40
N TRP A 224 -37.52 -9.25 11.36
CA TRP A 224 -36.09 -9.13 11.13
C TRP A 224 -35.31 -9.09 12.45
N LEU A 225 -34.08 -9.63 12.44
CA LEU A 225 -33.17 -9.66 13.58
C LEU A 225 -31.92 -8.83 13.25
N PRO A 226 -31.48 -7.92 14.15
CA PRO A 226 -30.23 -7.20 13.97
C PRO A 226 -29.02 -8.15 14.08
N LYS A 227 -28.00 -7.89 13.27
CA LYS A 227 -26.62 -8.36 13.49
C LYS A 227 -25.84 -7.14 13.99
N GLU A 228 -25.11 -7.30 15.07
CA GLU A 228 -24.25 -6.23 15.61
C GLU A 228 -23.21 -5.78 14.57
N ASN A 229 -22.92 -4.47 14.57
CA ASN A 229 -21.90 -3.87 13.73
C ASN A 229 -21.23 -2.70 14.46
N ARG A 230 -20.24 -3.04 15.31
CA ARG A 230 -19.48 -2.12 16.16
C ARG A 230 -18.69 -1.02 15.40
N LEU A 231 -18.56 -1.12 14.07
CA LEU A 231 -17.86 -0.15 13.22
C LEU A 231 -18.76 0.99 12.71
N LEU A 232 -20.09 0.85 12.77
CA LEU A 232 -21.05 1.88 12.32
C LEU A 232 -22.00 2.36 13.43
N PHE A 233 -22.23 1.53 14.45
CA PHE A 233 -23.21 1.76 15.51
C PHE A 233 -22.52 1.61 16.87
N SER A 234 -22.64 2.63 17.72
CA SER A 234 -22.11 2.62 19.09
C SER A 234 -22.82 1.58 19.98
N SER A 235 -22.30 1.35 21.19
CA SER A 235 -22.98 0.51 22.18
C SER A 235 -24.36 1.07 22.57
N ASP A 236 -24.51 2.40 22.61
CA ASP A 236 -25.79 3.08 22.87
C ASP A 236 -26.75 3.01 21.68
N ASP A 237 -26.26 3.10 20.44
CA ASP A 237 -27.07 2.87 19.24
C ASP A 237 -27.70 1.48 19.26
N HIS A 238 -26.94 0.43 19.63
CA HIS A 238 -27.47 -0.92 19.78
C HIS A 238 -28.51 -1.05 20.93
N LYS A 239 -28.35 -0.32 22.04
CA LYS A 239 -29.37 -0.23 23.11
C LYS A 239 -30.67 0.42 22.61
N ILE A 240 -30.56 1.51 21.84
CA ILE A 240 -31.70 2.22 21.23
C ILE A 240 -32.42 1.31 20.23
N ILE A 241 -31.69 0.70 19.29
CA ILE A 241 -32.23 -0.25 18.31
C ILE A 241 -33.01 -1.37 19.01
N SER A 242 -32.42 -1.98 20.05
CA SER A 242 -33.05 -3.08 20.80
C SER A 242 -34.35 -2.63 21.50
N ARG A 243 -34.33 -1.47 22.17
CA ARG A 243 -35.51 -0.88 22.84
C ARG A 243 -36.64 -0.59 21.85
N ARG A 244 -36.32 0.06 20.72
CA ARG A 244 -37.30 0.44 19.69
C ARG A 244 -37.84 -0.78 18.91
N LEU A 245 -37.02 -1.80 18.65
CA LEU A 245 -37.49 -3.08 18.09
C LEU A 245 -38.46 -3.79 19.04
N MET A 246 -38.18 -3.80 20.35
CA MET A 246 -39.10 -4.37 21.34
C MET A 246 -40.45 -3.65 21.33
N GLN A 247 -40.46 -2.31 21.34
CA GLN A 247 -41.67 -1.49 21.22
C GLN A 247 -42.47 -1.78 19.93
N MET A 248 -41.80 -1.83 18.76
CA MET A 248 -42.47 -2.03 17.47
C MET A 248 -42.91 -3.47 17.17
N THR A 249 -42.35 -4.47 17.85
CA THR A 249 -42.57 -5.90 17.50
C THR A 249 -43.13 -6.75 18.63
N GLY A 250 -43.14 -6.26 19.88
CA GLY A 250 -43.68 -6.97 21.05
C GLY A 250 -42.88 -8.22 21.45
N LYS A 251 -41.63 -8.36 20.98
CA LYS A 251 -40.76 -9.51 21.29
C LYS A 251 -39.41 -9.06 21.82
N THR A 252 -38.96 -9.72 22.89
CA THR A 252 -37.58 -9.64 23.38
C THR A 252 -36.67 -10.32 22.35
N ILE A 253 -35.90 -9.54 21.62
CA ILE A 253 -34.92 -10.06 20.66
C ILE A 253 -33.62 -10.36 21.41
N GLY A 254 -33.32 -11.64 21.62
CA GLY A 254 -31.97 -12.05 22.01
C GLY A 254 -30.98 -11.78 20.89
N THR A 255 -29.75 -11.39 21.24
CA THR A 255 -28.66 -11.29 20.26
C THR A 255 -28.42 -12.68 19.67
N ASN A 256 -28.71 -12.84 18.39
CA ASN A 256 -28.63 -14.14 17.71
C ASN A 256 -27.19 -14.62 17.75
N GLU A 257 -26.93 -15.79 18.35
CA GLU A 257 -25.58 -16.36 18.37
C GLU A 257 -25.08 -16.47 16.93
N VAL A 258 -23.91 -15.88 16.67
CA VAL A 258 -23.27 -15.96 15.36
C VAL A 258 -22.80 -17.40 15.18
N LYS A 259 -23.68 -18.22 14.58
CA LYS A 259 -23.44 -19.62 14.26
C LYS A 259 -22.08 -19.74 13.58
N ARG A 260 -21.25 -20.64 14.10
CA ARG A 260 -19.91 -20.91 13.58
C ARG A 260 -20.02 -21.31 12.12
N GLU A 261 -19.53 -20.45 11.21
CA GLU A 261 -19.46 -20.77 9.79
C GLU A 261 -18.31 -21.76 9.53
N ASP A 262 -18.40 -22.51 8.43
CA ASP A 262 -17.27 -23.34 7.97
C ASP A 262 -16.18 -22.41 7.40
N TYR A 263 -15.15 -22.12 8.20
CA TYR A 263 -14.00 -21.32 7.79
C TYR A 263 -12.94 -22.11 7.00
N GLY A 264 -13.09 -23.43 6.87
CA GLY A 264 -12.15 -24.32 6.18
C GLY A 264 -12.16 -24.20 4.65
N TYR A 265 -11.34 -25.03 3.98
CA TYR A 265 -11.33 -25.08 2.52
C TYR A 265 -12.57 -25.76 1.94
N ASP A 266 -12.98 -25.30 0.75
CA ASP A 266 -14.13 -25.87 0.03
C ASP A 266 -13.87 -27.34 -0.34
N ARG A 267 -14.84 -28.22 -0.02
CA ARG A 267 -14.77 -29.68 -0.25
C ARG A 267 -14.59 -30.09 -1.73
N ASN A 268 -14.64 -29.14 -2.67
CA ASN A 268 -14.34 -29.37 -4.08
C ASN A 268 -12.84 -29.21 -4.43
N LEU A 269 -12.00 -28.71 -3.50
CA LEU A 269 -10.58 -28.41 -3.72
C LEU A 269 -9.68 -29.61 -3.40
N LYS A 270 -9.71 -30.63 -4.26
CA LYS A 270 -8.99 -31.91 -4.11
C LYS A 270 -7.47 -31.85 -3.86
N LEU A 271 -6.83 -30.71 -4.12
CA LEU A 271 -5.38 -30.53 -3.93
C LEU A 271 -4.99 -30.07 -2.51
N VAL A 272 -5.97 -29.85 -1.64
CA VAL A 272 -5.80 -29.37 -0.26
C VAL A 272 -6.82 -30.03 0.69
N ASP A 273 -7.36 -31.19 0.33
CA ASP A 273 -8.41 -31.87 1.10
C ASP A 273 -7.88 -32.53 2.39
N ASP A 274 -6.61 -32.92 2.35
CA ASP A 274 -5.74 -33.29 3.47
C ASP A 274 -5.54 -32.11 4.45
N LEU A 275 -5.31 -30.90 3.94
CA LEU A 275 -5.07 -29.69 4.73
C LEU A 275 -6.33 -29.12 5.42
N ARG A 276 -7.47 -29.83 5.39
CA ARG A 276 -8.76 -29.43 5.98
C ARG A 276 -9.02 -29.98 7.39
N MET A 277 -8.17 -30.88 7.88
CA MET A 277 -8.26 -31.43 9.24
C MET A 277 -7.25 -30.74 10.17
N GLU A 278 -7.45 -30.84 11.49
CA GLU A 278 -6.38 -30.49 12.44
C GLU A 278 -5.15 -31.35 12.16
N ALA A 279 -3.94 -30.80 12.31
CA ALA A 279 -2.72 -31.59 12.16
C ALA A 279 -2.67 -32.70 13.24
N ASN A 280 -2.34 -33.92 12.82
CA ASN A 280 -2.19 -35.07 13.71
C ASN A 280 -1.10 -34.79 14.75
N GLU A 281 -1.40 -34.99 16.03
CA GLU A 281 -0.49 -34.69 17.14
C GLU A 281 0.83 -35.47 17.07
N LYS A 282 0.84 -36.65 16.40
CA LYS A 282 2.05 -37.44 16.16
C LYS A 282 2.91 -36.98 14.96
N GLU A 283 2.35 -36.15 14.09
CA GLU A 283 3.00 -35.65 12.85
C GLU A 283 3.35 -34.15 12.95
N TYR A 284 2.78 -33.45 13.94
CA TYR A 284 2.96 -32.02 14.15
C TYR A 284 4.34 -31.70 14.72
N LEU A 285 5.22 -31.12 13.89
CA LEU A 285 6.60 -30.74 14.22
C LEU A 285 6.74 -29.52 15.18
N GLY A 286 5.72 -29.27 16.00
CA GLY A 286 5.63 -28.13 16.91
C GLY A 286 5.25 -26.80 16.24
N SER A 287 5.09 -25.76 17.05
CA SER A 287 4.80 -24.41 16.58
C SER A 287 6.01 -23.78 15.89
N PRO A 288 5.85 -23.06 14.76
CA PRO A 288 6.93 -22.30 14.13
C PRO A 288 7.33 -21.02 14.87
N PHE A 289 6.72 -20.75 16.04
CA PHE A 289 6.98 -19.57 16.88
C PHE A 289 7.60 -19.92 18.25
N SER A 290 7.85 -21.21 18.49
CA SER A 290 8.14 -21.80 19.80
C SER A 290 9.41 -21.28 20.51
N SER A 291 10.42 -20.87 19.75
CA SER A 291 11.71 -20.38 20.27
C SER A 291 11.76 -18.85 20.41
N LEU A 292 10.80 -18.10 19.85
CA LEU A 292 10.77 -16.64 19.91
C LEU A 292 10.64 -16.12 21.35
N ARG A 293 9.91 -16.84 22.22
CA ARG A 293 9.66 -16.53 23.64
C ARG A 293 9.00 -15.17 23.95
N ILE A 294 8.51 -14.44 22.93
CA ILE A 294 7.77 -13.19 23.11
C ILE A 294 6.45 -13.47 23.82
N THR A 295 6.20 -12.76 24.91
CA THR A 295 4.98 -12.85 25.73
C THR A 295 3.79 -12.16 25.09
N LYS A 296 2.57 -12.43 25.57
CA LYS A 296 1.36 -11.72 25.14
C LYS A 296 1.47 -10.22 25.48
N GLU A 297 2.06 -9.91 26.63
CA GLU A 297 2.24 -8.58 27.19
C GLU A 297 3.19 -7.73 26.34
N GLU A 298 4.34 -8.28 25.95
CA GLU A 298 5.28 -7.62 25.01
C GLU A 298 4.62 -7.35 23.66
N TYR A 299 3.92 -8.33 23.08
CA TYR A 299 3.19 -8.13 21.84
C TYR A 299 2.09 -7.05 21.95
N MET A 300 1.40 -6.93 23.09
CA MET A 300 0.43 -5.84 23.32
C MET A 300 1.11 -4.46 23.40
N THR A 301 2.32 -4.37 23.98
CA THR A 301 3.12 -3.14 23.94
C THR A 301 3.52 -2.79 22.50
N MET A 302 4.01 -3.76 21.73
CA MET A 302 4.40 -3.59 20.33
C MET A 302 3.21 -3.27 19.41
N LEU A 303 1.98 -3.67 19.76
CA LEU A 303 0.76 -3.24 19.08
C LEU A 303 0.55 -1.73 19.22
N GLY A 304 0.76 -1.16 20.42
CA GLY A 304 0.65 0.29 20.63
C GLY A 304 1.62 1.08 19.74
N GLU A 305 2.85 0.60 19.59
CA GLU A 305 3.82 1.16 18.65
C GLU A 305 3.34 1.05 17.20
N GLN A 306 2.87 -0.13 16.78
CA GLN A 306 2.38 -0.38 15.41
C GLN A 306 1.16 0.49 15.06
N LEU A 307 0.19 0.65 15.96
CA LEU A 307 -1.00 1.49 15.76
C LEU A 307 -0.63 2.99 15.68
N SER A 308 0.36 3.42 16.46
CA SER A 308 0.92 4.78 16.40
C SER A 308 1.67 5.03 15.07
N LEU A 309 2.45 4.06 14.62
CA LEU A 309 3.17 4.08 13.33
C LEU A 309 2.20 4.10 12.13
N GLU A 310 1.14 3.29 12.15
CA GLU A 310 0.10 3.33 11.13
C GLU A 310 -0.58 4.71 11.06
N SER A 311 -0.80 5.35 12.21
CA SER A 311 -1.40 6.70 12.31
C SER A 311 -0.44 7.82 11.89
N SER A 312 0.87 7.63 12.07
CA SER A 312 1.91 8.66 11.85
C SER A 312 2.40 8.80 10.40
N HIS A 313 1.96 7.90 9.50
CA HIS A 313 2.28 7.85 8.06
C HIS A 313 3.75 7.62 7.66
N CYS A 314 4.71 8.11 8.44
CA CYS A 314 6.15 7.90 8.24
C CYS A 314 6.82 7.48 9.53
N LEU A 315 7.73 6.50 9.45
CA LEU A 315 8.70 6.22 10.50
C LEU A 315 9.88 7.19 10.35
N ARG A 316 10.30 7.82 11.46
CA ARG A 316 11.48 8.68 11.54
C ARG A 316 12.66 7.86 12.07
N VAL A 317 13.63 7.56 11.22
CA VAL A 317 14.79 6.70 11.52
C VAL A 317 16.08 7.51 11.54
N ARG A 318 16.95 7.28 12.53
CA ARG A 318 18.22 8.00 12.65
C ARG A 318 19.21 7.55 11.58
N ASN A 319 19.78 8.52 10.84
CA ASN A 319 20.78 8.28 9.83
C ASN A 319 22.17 8.10 10.48
N PHE A 320 22.52 6.87 10.85
CA PHE A 320 23.87 6.59 11.39
C PHE A 320 24.98 6.77 10.34
N CYS A 321 24.65 6.83 9.04
CA CYS A 321 25.59 7.11 7.97
C CYS A 321 25.95 8.60 7.83
N ARG A 322 25.41 9.48 8.69
CA ARG A 322 25.76 10.90 8.72
C ARG A 322 27.17 11.10 9.27
N VAL A 323 28.01 11.79 8.51
CA VAL A 323 29.43 12.09 8.81
C VAL A 323 29.74 13.59 8.83
N SER A 324 28.76 14.45 8.56
CA SER A 324 28.94 15.91 8.53
C SER A 324 28.87 16.52 9.94
N ASP A 325 29.90 17.26 10.35
CA ASP A 325 29.89 18.03 11.62
C ASP A 325 29.14 19.36 11.53
N THR A 326 28.61 19.69 10.34
CA THR A 326 27.86 20.93 10.11
C THR A 326 26.41 20.84 10.64
N VAL A 327 25.64 21.94 10.52
CA VAL A 327 24.19 21.93 10.75
C VAL A 327 23.48 20.89 9.88
N THR A 328 22.40 20.29 10.38
CA THR A 328 21.72 19.20 9.66
C THR A 328 20.89 19.73 8.48
N ALA A 329 20.59 18.85 7.51
CA ALA A 329 19.74 19.21 6.37
C ALA A 329 18.33 19.67 6.78
N GLU A 330 17.79 19.13 7.88
CA GLU A 330 16.52 19.57 8.48
C GLU A 330 16.64 21.00 9.03
N GLN A 331 17.67 21.29 9.83
CA GLN A 331 17.92 22.63 10.36
C GLN A 331 18.15 23.68 9.26
N LEU A 332 18.72 23.25 8.12
CA LEU A 332 18.90 24.08 6.94
C LEU A 332 17.54 24.42 6.28
N ILE A 333 16.65 23.44 6.14
CA ILE A 333 15.29 23.62 5.60
C ILE A 333 14.43 24.48 6.55
N ASP A 334 14.56 24.31 7.87
CA ASP A 334 13.91 25.17 8.86
C ASP A 334 14.40 26.63 8.75
N ARG A 335 15.71 26.85 8.57
CA ARG A 335 16.28 28.19 8.28
C ARG A 335 15.74 28.78 6.97
N TRP A 336 15.37 27.96 5.99
CA TRP A 336 14.73 28.44 4.76
C TRP A 336 13.25 28.80 4.93
N ARG A 337 12.64 28.54 6.10
CA ARG A 337 11.24 28.83 6.48
C ARG A 337 10.20 28.24 5.53
N TRP A 338 10.43 27.00 5.09
CA TRP A 338 9.51 26.31 4.18
C TRP A 338 8.13 26.09 4.81
N LYS A 339 8.01 25.84 6.12
CA LYS A 339 6.71 25.69 6.78
C LYS A 339 5.85 26.95 6.64
N GLU A 340 6.41 28.10 6.98
CA GLU A 340 5.72 29.39 6.94
C GLU A 340 5.44 29.86 5.52
N ALA A 341 6.34 29.55 4.58
CA ALA A 341 6.13 29.78 3.15
C ALA A 341 4.97 28.94 2.61
N ILE A 342 4.97 27.62 2.87
CA ILE A 342 3.87 26.71 2.50
C ILE A 342 2.55 27.19 3.11
N GLU A 343 2.52 27.52 4.40
CA GLU A 343 1.30 27.97 5.07
C GLU A 343 0.78 29.30 4.49
N THR A 344 1.68 30.22 4.11
CA THR A 344 1.31 31.52 3.51
C THR A 344 0.78 31.36 2.08
N THR A 345 1.49 30.61 1.22
CA THR A 345 1.03 30.31 -0.15
C THR A 345 -0.27 29.52 -0.14
N LEU A 346 -0.43 28.56 0.79
CA LEU A 346 -1.66 27.79 0.94
C LEU A 346 -2.86 28.70 1.31
N LYS A 347 -2.71 29.64 2.25
CA LYS A 347 -3.74 30.65 2.54
C LYS A 347 -4.11 31.48 1.30
N GLN A 348 -3.11 31.94 0.55
CA GLN A 348 -3.33 32.78 -0.64
C GLN A 348 -4.03 32.01 -1.76
N GLN A 349 -3.59 30.80 -2.10
CA GLN A 349 -4.21 30.00 -3.15
C GLN A 349 -5.63 29.51 -2.77
N LEU A 350 -5.90 29.22 -1.49
CA LEU A 350 -7.24 28.83 -1.01
C LEU A 350 -8.30 29.93 -1.20
N LEU A 351 -7.91 31.22 -1.11
CA LEU A 351 -8.80 32.34 -1.43
C LEU A 351 -9.17 32.35 -2.92
N GLN A 352 -8.22 32.04 -3.80
CA GLN A 352 -8.40 32.02 -5.26
C GLN A 352 -9.05 30.73 -5.78
N LEU A 353 -9.17 29.68 -4.96
CA LEU A 353 -9.58 28.35 -5.37
C LEU A 353 -11.02 28.29 -5.87
N ARG A 354 -11.19 28.14 -7.19
CA ARG A 354 -12.50 28.03 -7.87
C ARG A 354 -13.11 26.62 -7.83
N GLN A 355 -12.33 25.59 -7.50
CA GLN A 355 -12.79 24.19 -7.49
C GLN A 355 -13.64 23.91 -6.24
N PHE A 356 -14.96 24.02 -6.36
CA PHE A 356 -15.92 23.88 -5.25
C PHE A 356 -15.71 22.62 -4.38
N PRO A 357 -15.51 21.40 -4.93
CA PRO A 357 -15.31 20.21 -4.10
C PRO A 357 -14.04 20.29 -3.24
N LEU A 358 -12.92 20.73 -3.83
CA LEU A 358 -11.64 20.86 -3.14
C LEU A 358 -11.70 21.97 -2.07
N LYS A 359 -12.34 23.10 -2.38
CA LYS A 359 -12.58 24.19 -1.42
C LYS A 359 -13.37 23.71 -0.19
N GLY A 360 -14.40 22.87 -0.40
CA GLY A 360 -15.19 22.26 0.68
C GLY A 360 -14.47 21.16 1.47
N TYR A 361 -13.33 20.63 1.03
CA TYR A 361 -12.48 19.79 1.87
C TYR A 361 -11.47 20.62 2.65
N MET A 362 -10.91 21.66 2.04
CA MET A 362 -9.89 22.50 2.65
C MET A 362 -10.46 23.47 3.70
N SER A 363 -11.76 23.80 3.64
CA SER A 363 -12.46 24.65 4.62
C SER A 363 -12.46 24.11 6.06
N VAL A 364 -12.39 22.78 6.23
CA VAL A 364 -12.53 22.11 7.55
C VAL A 364 -11.20 21.64 8.15
N LEU A 365 -10.09 21.92 7.45
CA LEU A 365 -8.72 21.51 7.82
C LEU A 365 -7.94 22.70 8.38
N ASN A 366 -7.08 22.46 9.37
CA ASN A 366 -6.19 23.49 9.88
C ASN A 366 -5.04 23.70 8.88
N VAL A 367 -4.88 24.93 8.38
CA VAL A 367 -3.86 25.25 7.36
C VAL A 367 -2.43 24.96 7.86
N SER A 368 -2.14 25.16 9.14
CA SER A 368 -0.80 24.89 9.72
C SER A 368 -0.55 23.39 9.94
N GLU A 369 -1.61 22.62 10.20
CA GLU A 369 -1.56 21.15 10.24
C GLU A 369 -1.25 20.59 8.84
N VAL A 370 -1.97 21.05 7.81
CA VAL A 370 -1.73 20.68 6.41
C VAL A 370 -0.32 21.09 5.97
N ALA A 371 0.13 22.32 6.28
CA ALA A 371 1.49 22.77 5.96
C ALA A 371 2.57 21.90 6.63
N SER A 372 2.31 21.40 7.83
CA SER A 372 3.22 20.47 8.54
C SER A 372 3.26 19.10 7.85
N LEU A 373 2.11 18.52 7.49
CA LEU A 373 2.02 17.24 6.77
C LEU A 373 2.67 17.30 5.38
N VAL A 374 2.47 18.41 4.66
CA VAL A 374 3.14 18.70 3.39
C VAL A 374 4.65 18.77 3.59
N LEU A 375 5.14 19.50 4.59
CA LEU A 375 6.58 19.58 4.86
C LEU A 375 7.19 18.22 5.24
N THR A 376 6.53 17.39 6.06
CA THR A 376 6.98 16.02 6.35
C THR A 376 7.09 15.18 5.07
N SER A 377 6.14 15.32 4.15
CA SER A 377 6.14 14.62 2.86
C SER A 377 7.25 15.13 1.93
N VAL A 378 7.50 16.44 1.92
CA VAL A 378 8.62 17.07 1.18
C VAL A 378 9.98 16.62 1.75
N LEU A 379 10.15 16.60 3.07
CA LEU A 379 11.35 16.09 3.74
C LEU A 379 11.60 14.61 3.40
N ALA A 380 10.54 13.78 3.37
CA ALA A 380 10.65 12.38 2.96
C ALA A 380 11.03 12.20 1.48
N MET A 381 10.71 13.16 0.60
CA MET A 381 11.17 13.15 -0.79
C MET A 381 12.61 13.66 -0.93
N CYS A 382 12.99 14.75 -0.25
CA CYS A 382 14.37 15.25 -0.25
C CYS A 382 15.34 14.23 0.36
N GLY A 383 14.93 13.53 1.42
CA GLY A 383 15.68 12.45 2.05
C GLY A 383 15.94 11.24 1.16
N GLN A 384 15.26 11.09 0.01
CA GLN A 384 15.50 10.02 -0.97
C GLN A 384 16.74 10.24 -1.86
N GLY A 385 17.40 11.40 -1.79
CA GLY A 385 18.62 11.68 -2.56
C GLY A 385 18.45 11.74 -4.08
N GLN A 386 17.23 11.54 -4.61
CA GLN A 386 16.94 11.46 -6.05
C GLN A 386 16.71 12.84 -6.67
N HIS A 387 17.45 13.14 -7.74
CA HIS A 387 17.25 14.36 -8.53
C HIS A 387 15.93 14.37 -9.33
N LEU A 388 15.36 13.21 -9.66
CA LEU A 388 14.08 13.07 -10.36
C LEU A 388 13.15 12.12 -9.60
N ILE A 389 11.93 12.59 -9.32
CA ILE A 389 10.88 11.81 -8.65
C ILE A 389 9.66 11.76 -9.57
N ALA A 390 9.00 10.60 -9.68
CA ALA A 390 7.80 10.45 -10.49
C ALA A 390 6.67 11.36 -9.99
N TYR A 391 6.10 12.18 -10.88
CA TYR A 391 5.13 13.22 -10.50
C TYR A 391 3.91 12.66 -9.76
N SER A 392 3.37 11.52 -10.22
CA SER A 392 2.25 10.82 -9.58
C SER A 392 2.58 10.24 -8.19
N VAL A 393 3.85 9.91 -7.91
CA VAL A 393 4.28 9.44 -6.60
C VAL A 393 4.33 10.62 -5.62
N PHE A 394 4.80 11.79 -6.06
CA PHE A 394 4.83 13.00 -5.23
C PHE A 394 3.41 13.55 -5.00
N GLU A 395 2.55 13.59 -6.03
CA GLU A 395 1.10 13.91 -5.87
C GLU A 395 0.44 13.00 -4.81
N TYR A 396 0.72 11.69 -4.85
CA TYR A 396 0.17 10.73 -3.87
C TYR A 396 0.71 10.99 -2.46
N ALA A 397 2.03 11.17 -2.32
CA ALA A 397 2.68 11.41 -1.03
C ALA A 397 2.16 12.69 -0.34
N LEU A 398 1.90 13.75 -1.12
CA LEU A 398 1.31 15.00 -0.60
C LEU A 398 -0.18 14.86 -0.26
N ALA A 399 -0.96 14.16 -1.08
CA ALA A 399 -2.41 14.05 -0.89
C ALA A 399 -2.81 13.07 0.23
N ALA A 400 -2.10 11.95 0.40
CA ALA A 400 -2.55 10.86 1.27
C ALA A 400 -2.71 11.27 2.75
N PRO A 401 -1.75 11.96 3.41
CA PRO A 401 -1.90 12.34 4.81
C PRO A 401 -3.05 13.33 5.05
N VAL A 402 -3.25 14.26 4.11
CA VAL A 402 -4.30 15.28 4.18
C VAL A 402 -5.69 14.64 4.00
N LEU A 403 -5.83 13.65 3.11
CA LEU A 403 -7.05 12.85 2.97
C LEU A 403 -7.34 12.02 4.22
N GLU A 404 -6.33 11.54 4.93
CA GLU A 404 -6.55 10.77 6.16
C GLU A 404 -7.04 11.64 7.33
N VAL A 405 -6.52 12.86 7.50
CA VAL A 405 -7.07 13.82 8.49
C VAL A 405 -8.53 14.18 8.14
N LEU A 406 -8.84 14.34 6.86
CA LEU A 406 -10.20 14.55 6.38
C LEU A 406 -11.12 13.34 6.64
N HIS A 407 -10.62 12.12 6.43
CA HIS A 407 -11.36 10.88 6.73
C HIS A 407 -11.59 10.73 8.23
N ARG A 408 -10.59 11.03 9.06
CA ARG A 408 -10.70 11.04 10.53
C ARG A 408 -11.82 11.98 10.99
N LYS A 409 -11.82 13.24 10.54
CA LYS A 409 -12.91 14.21 10.79
C LYS A 409 -14.29 13.70 10.34
N PHE A 410 -14.36 12.94 9.26
CA PHE A 410 -15.60 12.30 8.82
C PHE A 410 -16.02 11.13 9.73
N ILE A 411 -15.09 10.32 10.22
CA ILE A 411 -15.35 9.26 11.20
C ILE A 411 -15.76 9.85 12.56
N ASP A 412 -15.17 10.97 12.98
CA ASP A 412 -15.57 11.71 14.19
C ASP A 412 -17.02 12.24 14.08
N LYS A 413 -17.48 12.62 12.87
CA LYS A 413 -18.90 12.92 12.58
C LYS A 413 -19.78 11.65 12.50
N LEU A 414 -19.17 10.47 12.34
CA LEU A 414 -19.84 9.18 12.13
C LEU A 414 -19.90 8.27 13.38
N ILE A 415 -19.17 8.59 14.45
CA ILE A 415 -19.17 7.83 15.70
C ILE A 415 -19.46 8.80 16.85
N GLU A 416 -20.66 8.72 17.43
CA GLU A 416 -21.27 9.83 18.20
C GLU A 416 -20.88 9.89 19.69
N ASP A 417 -19.65 9.49 20.04
CA ASP A 417 -19.19 9.47 21.43
C ASP A 417 -18.41 10.73 21.80
N LYS A 418 -18.96 11.51 22.74
CA LYS A 418 -18.37 12.75 23.22
C LYS A 418 -17.21 12.55 24.20
N GLN A 419 -16.99 11.36 24.73
CA GLN A 419 -15.83 11.08 25.60
C GLN A 419 -14.61 10.55 24.82
N GLN A 420 -14.79 10.04 23.59
CA GLN A 420 -13.70 9.53 22.74
C GLN A 420 -13.83 10.00 21.27
N ALA A 421 -13.79 11.31 21.04
CA ALA A 421 -13.71 11.91 19.71
C ALA A 421 -12.32 11.72 19.06
N SER A 422 -12.03 10.52 18.57
CA SER A 422 -10.84 10.15 17.79
C SER A 422 -10.97 8.73 17.21
N LEU A 423 -9.91 8.22 16.57
CA LEU A 423 -9.76 6.80 16.17
C LEU A 423 -9.83 5.80 17.35
N LEU A 424 -9.78 6.26 18.60
CA LEU A 424 -9.64 5.43 19.81
C LEU A 424 -10.65 4.25 19.92
N PRO A 425 -11.94 4.34 19.53
CA PRO A 425 -12.83 3.18 19.54
C PRO A 425 -12.43 2.05 18.57
N LEU A 426 -11.77 2.39 17.44
CA LEU A 426 -11.17 1.38 16.56
C LEU A 426 -9.87 0.83 17.15
N LEU A 427 -9.05 1.67 17.79
CA LEU A 427 -7.80 1.23 18.41
C LEU A 427 -8.08 0.23 19.55
N GLN A 428 -9.03 0.55 20.44
CA GLN A 428 -9.52 -0.35 21.49
C GLN A 428 -10.09 -1.66 20.94
N LEU A 429 -10.79 -1.62 19.81
CA LEU A 429 -11.30 -2.83 19.14
C LEU A 429 -10.15 -3.66 18.52
N CYS A 430 -9.11 -3.01 17.98
CA CYS A 430 -7.90 -3.69 17.52
C CYS A 430 -7.14 -4.32 18.70
N GLU A 431 -7.05 -3.65 19.85
CA GLU A 431 -6.47 -4.19 21.10
C GLU A 431 -7.26 -5.41 21.60
N GLU A 432 -8.60 -5.33 21.66
CA GLU A 432 -9.49 -6.43 22.05
C GLU A 432 -9.29 -7.67 21.16
N ILE A 433 -9.27 -7.49 19.83
CA ILE A 433 -9.13 -8.59 18.87
C ILE A 433 -7.69 -9.13 18.85
N PHE A 434 -6.68 -8.24 18.89
CA PHE A 434 -5.28 -8.64 18.85
C PHE A 434 -4.88 -9.42 20.11
N SER A 435 -5.42 -9.04 21.27
CA SER A 435 -5.25 -9.78 22.54
C SER A 435 -5.62 -11.26 22.42
N GLU A 436 -6.64 -11.61 21.63
CA GLU A 436 -7.00 -13.02 21.38
C GLU A 436 -6.31 -13.60 20.14
N TYR A 437 -6.05 -12.81 19.10
CA TYR A 437 -5.31 -13.25 17.91
C TYR A 437 -3.86 -13.67 18.23
N VAL A 438 -3.16 -12.88 19.04
CA VAL A 438 -1.75 -13.12 19.41
C VAL A 438 -1.53 -14.45 20.12
N ARG A 439 -2.57 -15.00 20.77
CA ARG A 439 -2.54 -16.33 21.38
C ARG A 439 -2.10 -17.41 20.40
N TYR A 440 -2.38 -17.27 19.10
CA TYR A 440 -1.91 -18.17 18.04
C TYR A 440 -0.37 -18.33 18.01
N PHE A 441 0.36 -17.28 18.35
CA PHE A 441 1.83 -17.25 18.34
C PHE A 441 2.42 -17.75 19.66
N VAL A 442 1.69 -17.58 20.77
CA VAL A 442 2.13 -17.93 22.14
C VAL A 442 1.72 -19.36 22.55
N GLU A 443 0.53 -19.83 22.17
CA GLU A 443 -0.01 -21.15 22.54
C GLU A 443 0.27 -22.19 21.44
N PRO A 444 1.19 -23.17 21.64
CA PRO A 444 1.59 -24.10 20.57
C PRO A 444 0.46 -25.01 20.07
N ALA A 445 -0.64 -25.12 20.81
CA ALA A 445 -1.82 -25.88 20.42
C ALA A 445 -2.68 -25.18 19.35
N LEU A 446 -2.63 -23.85 19.21
CA LEU A 446 -3.52 -23.14 18.28
C LEU A 446 -3.12 -23.32 16.79
N PRO A 447 -1.84 -23.19 16.38
CA PRO A 447 -1.43 -23.44 14.99
C PRO A 447 -1.55 -24.92 14.54
N ARG A 448 -1.70 -25.87 15.47
CA ARG A 448 -2.04 -27.27 15.14
C ARG A 448 -3.50 -27.40 14.66
N ARG A 449 -4.39 -26.53 15.15
CA ARG A 449 -5.85 -26.68 15.07
C ARG A 449 -6.53 -25.72 14.10
N TYR A 450 -5.91 -24.56 13.84
CA TYR A 450 -6.46 -23.49 13.01
C TYR A 450 -5.42 -22.97 12.03
N LYS A 451 -5.85 -22.49 10.86
CA LYS A 451 -5.04 -21.56 10.06
C LYS A 451 -5.14 -20.14 10.62
N LEU A 452 -4.14 -19.30 10.35
CA LEU A 452 -4.06 -17.94 10.90
C LEU A 452 -5.31 -17.10 10.62
N ARG A 453 -5.84 -17.19 9.39
CA ARG A 453 -7.11 -16.59 8.96
C ARG A 453 -8.31 -17.10 9.75
N GLU A 454 -8.35 -18.38 10.07
CA GLU A 454 -9.49 -19.02 10.75
C GLU A 454 -9.53 -18.61 12.22
N TRP A 455 -8.37 -18.53 12.87
CA TRP A 455 -8.25 -17.98 14.21
C TRP A 455 -8.67 -16.50 14.23
N TRP A 456 -8.18 -15.67 13.31
CA TRP A 456 -8.63 -14.28 13.16
C TRP A 456 -10.15 -14.14 12.97
N MET A 457 -10.76 -14.97 12.09
CA MET A 457 -12.20 -14.96 11.90
C MET A 457 -12.98 -15.38 13.16
N GLU A 458 -12.45 -16.31 13.96
CA GLU A 458 -13.03 -16.69 15.26
C GLU A 458 -12.87 -15.57 16.31
N CYS A 459 -11.72 -14.88 16.39
CA CYS A 459 -11.52 -13.71 17.25
C CYS A 459 -12.52 -12.59 16.91
N CYS A 460 -12.68 -12.25 15.63
CA CYS A 460 -13.68 -11.25 15.19
C CYS A 460 -15.13 -11.72 15.42
N ARG A 461 -15.41 -13.03 15.37
CA ARG A 461 -16.71 -13.61 15.72
C ARG A 461 -17.03 -13.42 17.20
N VAL A 462 -16.05 -13.64 18.08
CA VAL A 462 -16.17 -13.40 19.53
C VAL A 462 -16.35 -11.92 19.84
N ALA A 463 -15.56 -11.04 19.22
CA ALA A 463 -15.67 -9.57 19.32
C ALA A 463 -16.90 -8.97 18.60
N ARG A 464 -17.74 -9.80 17.96
CA ARG A 464 -18.97 -9.43 17.24
C ARG A 464 -18.79 -8.34 16.16
N VAL A 465 -17.72 -8.45 15.37
CA VAL A 465 -17.42 -7.53 14.27
C VAL A 465 -17.14 -8.26 12.95
N ASP A 466 -17.20 -7.53 11.84
CA ASP A 466 -16.81 -8.06 10.53
C ASP A 466 -15.28 -8.23 10.43
N PRO A 467 -14.76 -9.41 10.04
CA PRO A 467 -13.32 -9.68 10.04
C PRO A 467 -12.47 -8.83 9.09
N VAL A 468 -13.07 -8.05 8.16
CA VAL A 468 -12.33 -7.10 7.32
C VAL A 468 -11.79 -5.90 8.13
N LEU A 469 -12.48 -5.52 9.22
CA LEU A 469 -12.23 -4.28 9.98
C LEU A 469 -12.12 -3.01 9.10
N GLN A 470 -12.98 -2.89 8.10
CA GLN A 470 -12.95 -1.77 7.15
C GLN A 470 -13.75 -0.55 7.66
N LEU A 471 -13.07 0.56 7.93
CA LEU A 471 -13.73 1.84 8.11
C LEU A 471 -14.45 2.27 6.82
N PRO A 472 -15.66 2.86 6.94
CA PRO A 472 -16.43 3.28 5.78
C PRO A 472 -15.75 4.39 4.99
N PHE A 473 -15.83 4.31 3.67
CA PHE A 473 -15.35 5.31 2.70
C PHE A 473 -13.85 5.69 2.82
N HIS A 474 -13.01 4.79 3.34
CA HIS A 474 -11.56 5.00 3.50
C HIS A 474 -10.80 5.34 2.20
N ASP A 475 -11.22 4.83 1.03
CA ASP A 475 -10.60 5.16 -0.27
C ASP A 475 -11.39 6.22 -1.03
N PHE A 476 -10.85 7.45 -1.03
CA PHE A 476 -11.35 8.56 -1.82
C PHE A 476 -11.27 8.30 -3.33
N HIS A 477 -12.21 8.88 -4.07
CA HIS A 477 -12.18 8.92 -5.52
C HIS A 477 -10.82 9.42 -6.08
N ALA A 478 -10.26 8.68 -7.05
CA ALA A 478 -8.90 8.90 -7.55
C ALA A 478 -8.68 10.32 -8.10
N GLU A 479 -9.68 10.91 -8.76
CA GLU A 479 -9.60 12.29 -9.26
C GLU A 479 -9.57 13.32 -8.12
N THR A 480 -10.22 13.06 -6.98
CA THR A 480 -10.13 13.94 -5.80
C THR A 480 -8.73 13.91 -5.19
N ARG A 481 -8.14 12.71 -5.09
CA ARG A 481 -6.75 12.52 -4.66
C ARG A 481 -5.76 13.24 -5.59
N ARG A 482 -5.97 13.15 -6.91
CA ARG A 482 -5.15 13.82 -7.93
C ARG A 482 -5.32 15.35 -7.92
N GLN A 483 -6.54 15.86 -7.76
CA GLN A 483 -6.80 17.30 -7.65
C GLN A 483 -6.12 17.92 -6.42
N LEU A 484 -6.23 17.26 -5.26
CA LEU A 484 -5.52 17.68 -4.05
C LEU A 484 -3.99 17.55 -4.21
N GLY A 485 -3.50 16.43 -4.77
CA GLY A 485 -2.08 16.20 -4.99
C GLY A 485 -1.42 17.24 -5.90
N SER A 486 -2.04 17.55 -7.04
CA SER A 486 -1.59 18.64 -7.94
C SER A 486 -1.58 19.98 -7.21
N PHE A 487 -2.67 20.34 -6.53
CA PHE A 487 -2.79 21.61 -5.81
C PHE A 487 -1.70 21.77 -4.73
N LEU A 488 -1.47 20.75 -3.90
CA LEU A 488 -0.42 20.79 -2.88
C LEU A 488 0.99 20.82 -3.51
N LEU A 489 1.20 20.15 -4.65
CA LEU A 489 2.47 20.16 -5.37
C LEU A 489 2.75 21.53 -6.04
N ASP A 490 1.72 22.19 -6.56
CA ASP A 490 1.82 23.55 -7.11
C ASP A 490 2.14 24.56 -5.98
N VAL A 491 1.54 24.42 -4.79
CA VAL A 491 1.92 25.17 -3.56
C VAL A 491 3.38 24.93 -3.19
N VAL A 492 3.87 23.68 -3.21
CA VAL A 492 5.27 23.33 -2.89
C VAL A 492 6.25 23.92 -3.91
N ILE A 493 5.95 23.87 -5.21
CA ILE A 493 6.80 24.42 -6.28
C ILE A 493 6.88 25.96 -6.22
N GLU A 494 5.83 26.63 -5.76
CA GLU A 494 5.82 28.09 -5.58
C GLU A 494 6.52 28.53 -4.28
N SER A 495 6.25 27.86 -3.16
CA SER A 495 6.72 28.28 -1.82
C SER A 495 8.15 27.85 -1.48
N CYS A 496 8.57 26.64 -1.86
CA CYS A 496 9.86 26.09 -1.44
C CYS A 496 11.01 26.73 -2.24
N THR A 497 11.66 27.72 -1.63
CA THR A 497 12.84 28.41 -2.16
C THR A 497 14.01 28.30 -1.21
N PHE A 498 15.23 28.31 -1.75
CA PHE A 498 16.48 28.24 -0.99
C PHE A 498 17.46 29.33 -1.46
N PRO A 499 18.37 29.82 -0.62
CA PRO A 499 19.36 30.83 -1.00
C PRO A 499 20.43 30.24 -1.90
N VAL A 500 20.89 31.02 -2.89
CA VAL A 500 22.00 30.68 -3.78
C VAL A 500 23.15 31.63 -3.49
N THR A 501 24.27 31.09 -3.02
CA THR A 501 25.53 31.83 -2.89
C THR A 501 26.07 32.16 -4.28
N SER A 502 26.22 33.45 -4.58
CA SER A 502 27.12 33.89 -5.66
C SER A 502 28.57 33.76 -5.16
N LYS A 503 29.50 33.43 -6.06
CA LYS A 503 30.94 33.51 -5.75
C LYS A 503 31.47 34.94 -5.79
N GLU A 504 30.72 35.86 -6.41
CA GLU A 504 31.09 37.28 -6.53
C GLU A 504 30.91 38.00 -5.19
N HIS A 505 32.02 38.39 -4.57
CA HIS A 505 32.01 39.18 -3.35
C HIS A 505 31.62 40.63 -3.67
N SER A 506 30.36 40.98 -3.41
CA SER A 506 29.82 42.35 -3.53
C SER A 506 28.88 42.64 -2.37
N PRO A 507 29.20 43.56 -1.43
CA PRO A 507 28.48 43.72 -0.14
C PRO A 507 27.03 44.22 -0.20
N SER A 508 26.42 44.35 -1.38
CA SER A 508 25.14 45.05 -1.60
C SER A 508 24.07 44.24 -2.34
N VAL A 509 24.37 42.99 -2.73
CA VAL A 509 23.44 42.15 -3.50
C VAL A 509 22.46 41.43 -2.55
N LYS A 510 21.15 41.59 -2.78
CA LYS A 510 20.09 40.84 -2.06
C LYS A 510 20.30 39.33 -2.23
N GLU A 511 20.07 38.54 -1.18
CA GLU A 511 20.11 37.07 -1.25
C GLU A 511 19.30 36.55 -2.46
N GLN A 512 20.00 35.98 -3.45
CA GLN A 512 19.33 35.43 -4.63
C GLN A 512 18.73 34.07 -4.28
N ARG A 513 17.40 34.00 -4.16
CA ARG A 513 16.70 32.74 -3.88
C ARG A 513 16.29 32.02 -5.17
N ALA A 514 16.46 30.71 -5.20
CA ALA A 514 16.01 29.84 -6.29
C ALA A 514 14.91 28.87 -5.83
N ARG A 515 14.10 28.37 -6.76
CA ARG A 515 13.10 27.33 -6.48
C ARG A 515 13.78 25.98 -6.23
N ALA A 516 13.34 25.28 -5.18
CA ALA A 516 13.79 23.96 -4.80
C ALA A 516 13.36 22.86 -5.80
N PHE A 517 12.19 23.03 -6.40
CA PHE A 517 11.55 22.05 -7.27
C PHE A 517 11.18 22.65 -8.63
N GLY A 518 11.16 21.82 -9.67
CA GLY A 518 10.62 22.15 -10.99
C GLY A 518 10.03 20.91 -11.66
N ILE A 519 9.25 21.09 -12.73
CA ILE A 519 8.67 19.99 -13.50
C ILE A 519 9.51 19.75 -14.76
N ARG A 520 9.80 18.50 -15.08
CA ARG A 520 10.44 18.08 -16.33
C ARG A 520 9.69 16.90 -16.94
N ASN A 521 9.55 16.89 -18.26
CA ASN A 521 9.12 15.70 -18.99
C ASN A 521 10.38 14.91 -19.37
N VAL A 522 10.40 13.62 -19.04
CA VAL A 522 11.50 12.70 -19.33
C VAL A 522 11.01 11.68 -20.33
N VAL A 523 11.75 11.55 -21.44
CA VAL A 523 11.55 10.47 -22.41
C VAL A 523 11.97 9.15 -21.76
N ILE A 524 11.06 8.18 -21.76
CA ILE A 524 11.34 6.79 -21.42
C ILE A 524 11.13 5.97 -22.70
N GLU A 525 12.18 5.30 -23.15
CA GLU A 525 12.12 4.36 -24.27
C GLU A 525 11.79 2.97 -23.71
N GLU A 526 10.54 2.53 -23.85
CA GLU A 526 10.16 1.13 -23.57
C GLU A 526 10.64 0.24 -24.73
N GLU A 527 11.56 -0.69 -24.49
CA GLU A 527 11.89 -1.74 -25.48
C GLU A 527 10.62 -2.51 -25.88
N SER A 528 10.29 -2.48 -27.17
CA SER A 528 9.06 -3.04 -27.71
C SER A 528 9.37 -4.29 -28.53
N ALA A 529 8.99 -5.46 -28.03
CA ALA A 529 9.11 -6.72 -28.76
C ALA A 529 8.21 -6.82 -30.03
N PHE A 530 7.67 -5.70 -30.52
CA PHE A 530 6.76 -5.58 -31.67
C PHE A 530 7.08 -4.40 -32.60
N SER A 531 8.11 -3.62 -32.33
CA SER A 531 8.56 -2.52 -33.19
C SER A 531 10.06 -2.28 -33.00
N GLU A 532 10.79 -2.16 -34.12
CA GLU A 532 12.23 -1.85 -34.09
C GLU A 532 12.47 -0.44 -33.53
N ASP A 533 11.55 0.49 -33.78
CA ASP A 533 11.38 1.71 -32.99
C ASP A 533 10.81 1.38 -31.59
N GLY A 534 11.57 1.66 -30.53
CA GLY A 534 11.09 1.54 -29.15
C GLY A 534 9.89 2.44 -28.86
N LYS A 535 9.04 2.05 -27.89
CA LYS A 535 7.89 2.90 -27.52
C LYS A 535 8.35 4.03 -26.59
N VAL A 536 8.66 5.16 -27.20
CA VAL A 536 8.83 6.46 -26.55
C VAL A 536 7.56 6.82 -25.76
N ASP A 537 7.67 6.98 -24.44
CA ASP A 537 6.64 7.56 -23.58
C ASP A 537 7.19 8.78 -22.82
N LEU A 538 6.33 9.73 -22.47
CA LEU A 538 6.72 10.98 -21.81
C LEU A 538 6.26 10.96 -20.35
N SER A 539 7.17 10.57 -19.46
CA SER A 539 6.92 10.59 -18.02
C SER A 539 7.13 11.98 -17.43
N LYS A 540 6.12 12.49 -16.73
CA LYS A 540 6.22 13.74 -15.97
C LYS A 540 6.97 13.47 -14.66
N MET A 541 8.07 14.17 -14.45
CA MET A 541 8.92 14.07 -13.26
C MET A 541 8.96 15.41 -12.53
N VAL A 542 9.08 15.38 -11.21
CA VAL A 542 9.53 16.52 -10.40
C VAL A 542 11.04 16.43 -10.29
N ALA A 543 11.73 17.50 -10.68
CA ALA A 543 13.18 17.64 -10.59
C ALA A 543 13.54 18.48 -9.36
N LEU A 544 14.42 17.96 -8.51
CA LEU A 544 15.00 18.70 -7.39
C LEU A 544 16.17 19.54 -7.91
N ASN A 545 16.37 20.74 -7.36
CA ASN A 545 17.42 21.64 -7.81
C ASN A 545 18.81 21.08 -7.46
N ILE A 546 19.68 20.89 -8.46
CA ILE A 546 20.99 20.25 -8.27
C ILE A 546 21.82 20.96 -7.18
N ARG A 547 21.86 22.30 -7.17
CA ARG A 547 22.60 23.08 -6.14
C ARG A 547 22.06 22.84 -4.72
N MET A 548 20.75 22.60 -4.60
CA MET A 548 20.13 22.24 -3.33
C MET A 548 20.49 20.79 -2.95
N MET A 549 20.51 19.86 -3.90
CA MET A 549 20.93 18.47 -3.66
C MET A 549 22.39 18.38 -3.23
N ASP A 550 23.28 19.17 -3.84
CA ASP A 550 24.69 19.24 -3.45
C ASP A 550 24.80 19.73 -1.99
N MET A 551 24.12 20.84 -1.61
CA MET A 551 24.07 21.33 -0.21
C MET A 551 23.44 20.33 0.79
N LEU A 552 22.36 19.64 0.42
CA LEU A 552 21.74 18.62 1.28
C LEU A 552 22.64 17.39 1.46
N SER A 553 23.54 17.11 0.50
CA SER A 553 24.54 16.03 0.57
C SER A 553 25.75 16.38 1.43
N GLU A 554 26.08 17.67 1.54
CA GLU A 554 27.09 18.23 2.44
C GLU A 554 26.59 18.30 3.89
N HIS A 555 25.38 18.85 4.11
CA HIS A 555 24.81 19.02 5.45
C HIS A 555 24.26 17.71 6.05
N GLN A 556 23.70 16.85 5.20
CA GLN A 556 23.16 15.52 5.52
C GLN A 556 21.99 15.51 6.51
N PHE A 557 20.95 14.74 6.18
CA PHE A 557 19.84 14.47 7.10
C PHE A 557 20.32 13.67 8.31
N GLU A 558 19.97 14.10 9.51
CA GLU A 558 20.17 13.33 10.74
C GLU A 558 19.06 12.26 10.91
N TRP A 559 17.88 12.51 10.32
CA TRP A 559 16.73 11.63 10.36
C TRP A 559 16.10 11.47 8.98
N LEU A 560 15.87 10.22 8.59
CA LEU A 560 15.23 9.83 7.34
C LEU A 560 13.79 9.41 7.60
N LEU A 561 12.89 9.72 6.67
CA LEU A 561 11.45 9.49 6.79
C LEU A 561 11.01 8.41 5.80
N PHE A 562 10.58 7.27 6.32
CA PHE A 562 10.16 6.11 5.52
C PHE A 562 8.64 5.90 5.62
N PRO A 563 7.89 5.81 4.49
CA PRO A 563 6.43 5.63 4.55
C PRO A 563 6.04 4.33 5.25
N SER A 564 5.13 4.39 6.23
CA SER A 564 4.83 3.28 7.13
C SER A 564 4.28 2.04 6.41
N TYR A 565 3.53 2.22 5.32
CA TYR A 565 3.02 1.14 4.49
C TYR A 565 4.10 0.37 3.68
N ASN A 566 5.33 0.88 3.63
CA ASN A 566 6.47 0.24 2.97
C ASN A 566 7.42 -0.48 3.95
N LEU A 567 7.04 -0.66 5.22
CA LEU A 567 7.90 -1.24 6.25
C LEU A 567 7.60 -2.73 6.52
N PRO A 568 8.57 -3.50 7.05
CA PRO A 568 8.23 -4.70 7.81
C PRO A 568 7.46 -4.31 9.08
N MET A 569 6.71 -5.26 9.63
CA MET A 569 5.98 -5.10 10.89
C MET A 569 6.76 -5.76 12.03
N LYS A 570 6.75 -5.15 13.23
CA LYS A 570 7.34 -5.77 14.44
C LYS A 570 6.43 -6.84 15.05
N ILE A 571 5.12 -6.72 14.85
CA ILE A 571 4.11 -7.71 15.24
C ILE A 571 3.65 -8.52 14.02
N PRO A 572 3.06 -9.72 14.21
CA PRO A 572 2.47 -10.46 13.10
C PRO A 572 1.41 -9.63 12.35
N PRO A 573 1.35 -9.70 11.01
CA PRO A 573 0.39 -8.94 10.23
C PRO A 573 -1.05 -9.42 10.50
N ARG A 574 -2.02 -8.52 10.30
CA ARG A 574 -3.42 -8.92 10.16
C ARG A 574 -3.56 -9.79 8.90
N PRO A 575 -4.24 -10.94 8.95
CA PRO A 575 -4.26 -11.84 7.80
C PRO A 575 -5.12 -11.30 6.65
N TRP A 576 -4.80 -11.76 5.44
CA TRP A 576 -5.68 -11.76 4.29
C TRP A 576 -6.81 -12.76 4.52
N ILE A 577 -8.06 -12.33 4.31
CA ILE A 577 -9.24 -13.17 4.53
C ILE A 577 -9.92 -13.54 3.20
N ASP A 578 -11.15 -14.03 3.25
CA ASP A 578 -11.96 -14.30 2.05
C ASP A 578 -11.94 -13.12 1.06
N TYR A 579 -11.97 -13.43 -0.24
CA TYR A 579 -11.80 -12.49 -1.36
C TYR A 579 -10.44 -11.76 -1.46
N GLY A 580 -9.56 -11.85 -0.46
CA GLY A 580 -8.32 -11.07 -0.42
C GLY A 580 -8.51 -9.67 0.15
N ASP A 581 -9.60 -9.47 0.89
CA ASP A 581 -9.84 -8.27 1.69
C ASP A 581 -9.07 -8.37 3.03
N GLY A 582 -9.07 -7.29 3.83
CA GLY A 582 -8.33 -7.21 5.09
C GLY A 582 -6.87 -6.82 4.86
N GLY A 583 -5.94 -7.51 5.54
CA GLY A 583 -4.49 -7.42 5.35
C GLY A 583 -3.81 -6.05 5.55
N PRO A 584 -2.47 -6.02 5.55
CA PRO A 584 -1.66 -6.45 6.69
C PRO A 584 -1.76 -5.50 7.90
N ALA A 585 -2.09 -4.23 7.67
CA ALA A 585 -2.23 -3.19 8.68
C ALA A 585 -3.49 -3.42 9.52
N TYR A 586 -3.51 -2.96 10.77
CA TYR A 586 -4.65 -3.17 11.68
C TYR A 586 -5.75 -2.12 11.49
N THR A 587 -5.37 -0.86 11.25
CA THR A 587 -6.30 0.28 11.13
C THR A 587 -6.87 0.48 9.71
N LYS A 588 -6.21 -0.07 8.69
CA LYS A 588 -6.44 0.25 7.26
C LYS A 588 -6.53 -1.02 6.43
N CYS A 589 -7.38 -1.06 5.41
CA CYS A 589 -7.41 -2.15 4.43
C CYS A 589 -6.39 -1.92 3.31
N SER A 590 -6.00 -2.99 2.62
CA SER A 590 -5.16 -2.92 1.42
C SER A 590 -5.70 -3.84 0.32
N ASP A 591 -5.36 -3.58 -0.95
CA ASP A 591 -5.58 -4.57 -2.02
C ASP A 591 -4.50 -5.65 -1.94
N VAL A 592 -4.87 -6.93 -1.86
CA VAL A 592 -3.90 -8.05 -1.94
C VAL A 592 -3.21 -8.15 -3.30
N LEU A 593 -3.76 -7.50 -4.34
CA LEU A 593 -3.22 -7.50 -5.69
C LEU A 593 -2.58 -6.16 -6.03
N ARG A 594 -1.32 -6.22 -6.49
CA ARG A 594 -0.59 -5.06 -7.04
C ARG A 594 -1.38 -4.47 -8.21
N ASN A 595 -1.70 -3.18 -8.10
CA ASN A 595 -2.28 -2.41 -9.20
C ASN A 595 -1.32 -2.35 -10.40
N LEU A 596 -1.87 -2.27 -11.61
CA LEU A 596 -1.12 -2.21 -12.86
C LEU A 596 -1.20 -0.78 -13.44
N PRO A 597 -0.14 0.05 -13.36
CA PRO A 597 -0.19 1.45 -13.78
C PRO A 597 -0.52 1.66 -15.26
N GLU A 598 -0.30 0.65 -16.10
CA GLU A 598 -0.59 0.68 -17.54
C GLU A 598 -2.09 0.47 -17.85
N TYR A 599 -2.89 0.09 -16.85
CA TYR A 599 -4.33 -0.16 -16.95
C TYR A 599 -5.13 0.68 -15.94
N PRO A 600 -5.00 2.03 -15.93
CA PRO A 600 -5.65 2.91 -14.93
C PRO A 600 -7.19 2.95 -15.03
N ARG A 601 -7.79 2.20 -15.97
CA ARG A 601 -9.23 2.00 -16.13
C ARG A 601 -9.70 0.59 -15.74
N THR A 602 -8.88 -0.16 -14.99
CA THR A 602 -9.17 -1.53 -14.55
C THR A 602 -8.69 -1.74 -13.13
N ILE A 603 -9.63 -1.89 -12.18
CA ILE A 603 -9.30 -2.18 -10.78
C ILE A 603 -9.09 -3.68 -10.66
N ILE A 604 -7.84 -4.09 -10.41
CA ILE A 604 -7.41 -5.50 -10.49
C ILE A 604 -8.07 -6.34 -9.38
N GLY A 605 -8.21 -5.78 -8.17
CA GLY A 605 -8.94 -6.41 -7.06
C GLY A 605 -10.39 -6.74 -7.40
N ASP A 606 -11.15 -5.79 -7.95
CA ASP A 606 -12.55 -6.01 -8.36
C ASP A 606 -12.68 -7.08 -9.46
N GLU A 607 -11.79 -7.06 -10.45
CA GLU A 607 -11.79 -8.03 -11.54
C GLU A 607 -11.37 -9.46 -11.10
N VAL A 608 -10.69 -9.62 -9.96
CA VAL A 608 -10.44 -10.94 -9.35
C VAL A 608 -11.59 -11.34 -8.42
N ARG A 609 -12.09 -10.44 -7.57
CA ARG A 609 -13.27 -10.70 -6.71
C ARG A 609 -14.49 -11.12 -7.52
N ARG A 610 -14.71 -10.51 -8.70
CA ARG A 610 -15.72 -10.92 -9.71
C ARG A 610 -15.56 -12.35 -10.25
N ARG A 611 -14.33 -12.89 -10.26
CA ARG A 611 -14.02 -14.24 -10.77
C ARG A 611 -14.06 -15.32 -9.68
N ILE A 612 -13.97 -14.93 -8.41
CA ILE A 612 -14.16 -15.80 -7.25
C ILE A 612 -15.68 -16.04 -7.07
N ARG A 613 -16.15 -17.25 -7.37
CA ARG A 613 -17.58 -17.61 -7.37
C ARG A 613 -18.13 -17.98 -5.98
N LYS A 614 -17.25 -18.34 -5.06
CA LYS A 614 -17.54 -18.64 -3.65
C LYS A 614 -16.41 -18.06 -2.81
N LYS A 615 -16.72 -17.52 -1.63
CA LYS A 615 -15.71 -17.04 -0.66
C LYS A 615 -14.58 -18.06 -0.44
N SER A 616 -14.99 -19.31 -0.20
CA SER A 616 -14.15 -20.48 0.07
C SER A 616 -13.22 -20.93 -1.08
N GLN A 617 -13.42 -20.43 -2.31
CA GLN A 617 -12.69 -20.89 -3.50
C GLN A 617 -11.19 -20.55 -3.46
N ALA A 618 -10.82 -19.43 -2.82
CA ALA A 618 -9.46 -18.88 -2.84
C ALA A 618 -8.73 -18.93 -1.48
N ARG A 619 -9.38 -19.47 -0.43
CA ARG A 619 -8.81 -19.57 0.94
C ARG A 619 -7.37 -20.12 0.99
N PRO A 620 -7.00 -21.21 0.29
CA PRO A 620 -5.62 -21.73 0.34
C PRO A 620 -4.57 -20.74 -0.21
N ILE A 621 -4.96 -19.82 -1.10
CA ILE A 621 -4.05 -18.82 -1.66
C ILE A 621 -3.78 -17.74 -0.59
N PHE A 622 -4.84 -17.27 0.08
CA PHE A 622 -4.71 -16.27 1.14
C PHE A 622 -3.99 -16.85 2.36
N ASP A 623 -4.24 -18.11 2.72
CA ASP A 623 -3.54 -18.77 3.82
C ASP A 623 -2.05 -18.99 3.50
N ALA A 624 -1.68 -19.36 2.27
CA ALA A 624 -0.28 -19.38 1.86
C ALA A 624 0.40 -17.99 1.92
N LEU A 625 -0.32 -16.91 1.59
CA LEU A 625 0.17 -15.53 1.80
C LEU A 625 0.32 -15.18 3.28
N ASN A 626 -0.59 -15.68 4.12
CA ASN A 626 -0.59 -15.45 5.57
C ASN A 626 0.60 -16.16 6.23
N ASP A 627 0.86 -17.42 5.88
CA ASP A 627 1.99 -18.19 6.40
C ASP A 627 3.34 -17.55 6.00
N LEU A 628 3.48 -17.09 4.75
CA LEU A 628 4.62 -16.31 4.28
C LEU A 628 4.75 -14.95 4.99
N GLY A 629 3.63 -14.27 5.26
CA GLY A 629 3.59 -12.98 5.97
C GLY A 629 3.89 -13.08 7.46
N ALA A 630 3.49 -14.18 8.10
CA ALA A 630 3.66 -14.47 9.51
C ALA A 630 4.96 -15.21 9.84
N THR A 631 5.78 -15.55 8.84
CA THR A 631 7.12 -16.12 9.05
C THR A 631 8.00 -15.08 9.78
N PRO A 632 8.60 -15.41 10.94
CA PRO A 632 9.35 -14.46 11.74
C PRO A 632 10.83 -14.40 11.30
N TRP A 633 11.33 -13.20 11.05
CA TRP A 633 12.71 -12.91 10.64
C TRP A 633 13.41 -12.02 11.67
N ARG A 634 14.73 -11.93 11.58
CA ARG A 634 15.55 -10.92 12.27
C ARG A 634 16.76 -10.54 11.43
N ILE A 635 17.40 -9.45 11.82
CA ILE A 635 18.64 -9.00 11.22
C ILE A 635 19.78 -9.99 11.52
N ASN A 636 20.63 -10.23 10.53
CA ASN A 636 21.92 -10.90 10.72
C ASN A 636 22.95 -9.85 11.13
N THR A 637 23.05 -9.61 12.43
CA THR A 637 23.87 -8.54 13.03
C THR A 637 25.33 -8.59 12.57
N ALA A 638 25.95 -9.78 12.55
CA ALA A 638 27.32 -9.95 12.09
C ALA A 638 27.51 -9.53 10.61
N MET A 639 26.55 -9.83 9.74
CA MET A 639 26.58 -9.39 8.34
C MET A 639 26.34 -7.89 8.19
N LEU A 640 25.44 -7.31 9.01
CA LEU A 640 25.22 -5.87 9.05
C LEU A 640 26.50 -5.11 9.47
N ASP A 641 27.19 -5.59 10.50
CA ASP A 641 28.45 -4.98 10.97
C ASP A 641 29.53 -5.00 9.88
N ILE A 642 29.70 -6.14 9.19
CA ILE A 642 30.65 -6.26 8.08
C ILE A 642 30.25 -5.35 6.91
N LEU A 643 28.96 -5.33 6.53
CA LEU A 643 28.45 -4.47 5.46
C LEU A 643 28.63 -2.97 5.78
N ILE A 644 28.51 -2.57 7.05
CA ILE A 644 28.78 -1.21 7.50
C ILE A 644 30.26 -0.83 7.29
N GLU A 645 31.21 -1.72 7.57
CA GLU A 645 32.63 -1.45 7.29
C GLU A 645 32.91 -1.30 5.79
N PHE A 646 32.35 -2.17 4.93
CA PHE A 646 32.46 -1.98 3.48
C PHE A 646 31.72 -0.73 2.97
N PHE A 647 30.63 -0.30 3.62
CA PHE A 647 29.93 0.92 3.27
C PHE A 647 30.75 2.18 3.59
N LYS A 648 31.52 2.20 4.69
CA LYS A 648 32.48 3.29 4.98
C LYS A 648 33.56 3.42 3.89
N MET A 649 33.94 2.33 3.24
CA MET A 649 34.92 2.33 2.15
C MET A 649 34.40 2.98 0.85
N THR A 650 33.11 3.31 0.74
CA THR A 650 32.52 3.86 -0.51
C THR A 650 33.01 5.25 -0.91
N ALA A 651 33.73 5.96 -0.03
CA ALA A 651 34.43 7.21 -0.34
C ALA A 651 35.82 6.98 -0.97
N ASP A 652 36.40 5.79 -0.84
CA ASP A 652 37.76 5.48 -1.29
C ASP A 652 37.76 4.92 -2.71
N ALA A 653 38.04 5.79 -3.69
CA ALA A 653 38.09 5.45 -5.10
C ALA A 653 39.13 4.35 -5.43
N SER A 654 40.16 4.14 -4.61
CA SER A 654 41.15 3.07 -4.82
C SER A 654 40.57 1.66 -4.64
N ARG A 655 39.40 1.54 -3.99
CA ARG A 655 38.72 0.26 -3.71
C ARG A 655 37.65 -0.10 -4.74
N ALA A 656 37.53 0.67 -5.83
CA ALA A 656 36.50 0.51 -6.87
C ALA A 656 36.28 -0.95 -7.31
N ASP A 657 37.35 -1.66 -7.70
CA ASP A 657 37.27 -3.03 -8.24
C ASP A 657 36.88 -4.09 -7.20
N MET A 658 37.04 -3.80 -5.91
CA MET A 658 36.57 -4.67 -4.83
C MET A 658 35.10 -4.41 -4.55
N LEU A 659 34.71 -3.14 -4.39
CA LEU A 659 33.33 -2.75 -4.07
C LEU A 659 32.38 -3.06 -5.23
N HIS A 660 32.80 -2.84 -6.48
CA HIS A 660 32.02 -3.17 -7.67
C HIS A 660 31.72 -4.68 -7.79
N ARG A 661 32.70 -5.55 -7.50
CA ARG A 661 32.48 -7.01 -7.47
C ARG A 661 31.46 -7.44 -6.40
N LEU A 662 31.42 -6.71 -5.28
CA LEU A 662 30.49 -6.95 -4.18
C LEU A 662 29.14 -6.22 -4.34
N ALA A 663 28.86 -5.67 -5.53
CA ALA A 663 27.70 -4.84 -5.84
C ALA A 663 27.51 -3.58 -4.95
N ILE A 664 28.57 -3.15 -4.26
CA ILE A 664 28.58 -1.92 -3.46
C ILE A 664 28.95 -0.72 -4.35
N PRO A 665 28.09 0.29 -4.50
CA PRO A 665 28.38 1.50 -5.27
C PRO A 665 29.33 2.43 -4.51
N LEU A 666 30.23 3.09 -5.23
CA LEU A 666 30.96 4.26 -4.71
C LEU A 666 30.02 5.45 -4.47
N ARG A 667 30.44 6.38 -3.62
CA ARG A 667 29.75 7.67 -3.43
C ARG A 667 29.81 8.51 -4.70
N SER A 668 28.86 9.42 -4.85
CA SER A 668 28.71 10.27 -6.04
C SER A 668 29.77 11.38 -6.15
N ASP A 669 30.47 11.72 -5.06
CA ASP A 669 31.59 12.67 -5.05
C ASP A 669 32.91 12.05 -5.56
N THR A 670 33.01 10.73 -5.72
CA THR A 670 34.18 10.08 -6.37
C THR A 670 34.15 10.16 -7.90
N VAL A 671 33.19 10.88 -8.50
CA VAL A 671 33.07 11.07 -9.95
C VAL A 671 33.37 12.52 -10.31
N GLU A 672 34.57 12.77 -10.81
CA GLU A 672 34.93 14.05 -11.38
C GLU A 672 34.05 14.35 -12.61
N VAL A 673 33.41 15.53 -12.61
CA VAL A 673 32.61 16.04 -13.73
C VAL A 673 33.41 17.15 -14.41
N PRO A 674 33.77 17.02 -15.70
CA PRO A 674 34.53 18.04 -16.43
C PRO A 674 33.96 19.45 -16.26
N ASP A 675 34.71 20.33 -15.60
CA ASP A 675 34.33 21.74 -15.46
C ASP A 675 34.69 22.54 -16.72
N PHE A 676 33.89 23.57 -17.02
CA PHE A 676 34.03 24.36 -18.23
C PHE A 676 35.25 25.28 -18.16
N VAL A 677 35.42 25.97 -17.04
CA VAL A 677 36.52 26.92 -16.83
C VAL A 677 37.84 26.16 -16.73
N ALA A 678 37.86 25.01 -16.05
CA ALA A 678 39.03 24.15 -16.00
C ALA A 678 39.43 23.55 -17.38
N THR A 679 38.47 23.35 -18.30
CA THR A 679 38.75 22.76 -19.63
C THR A 679 39.12 23.79 -20.69
N PHE A 680 38.51 24.98 -20.66
CA PHE A 680 38.63 25.99 -21.72
C PHE A 680 39.27 27.31 -21.27
N GLY A 681 39.44 27.54 -19.97
CA GLY A 681 39.92 28.78 -19.39
C GLY A 681 38.79 29.73 -18.96
N GLU A 682 39.16 30.77 -18.21
CA GLU A 682 38.22 31.84 -17.83
C GLU A 682 37.83 32.72 -19.03
N ASN A 683 36.60 33.23 -19.01
CA ASN A 683 36.02 34.17 -19.98
C ASN A 683 35.82 33.68 -21.44
N VAL A 684 36.26 32.46 -21.79
CA VAL A 684 35.99 31.87 -23.13
C VAL A 684 34.50 31.60 -23.34
N ARG A 685 33.96 32.00 -24.50
CA ARG A 685 32.57 31.76 -24.88
C ARG A 685 32.39 30.41 -25.58
N VAL A 686 31.20 29.83 -25.47
CA VAL A 686 30.87 28.55 -26.12
C VAL A 686 31.04 28.64 -27.65
N ASP A 687 30.73 29.80 -28.24
CA ASP A 687 30.82 30.05 -29.68
C ASP A 687 32.27 30.16 -30.20
N GLU A 688 33.25 30.32 -29.29
CA GLU A 688 34.68 30.42 -29.60
C GLU A 688 35.37 29.04 -29.54
N ILE A 689 34.68 28.01 -29.04
CA ILE A 689 35.23 26.65 -28.87
C ILE A 689 35.05 25.85 -30.18
N PRO A 690 36.11 25.22 -30.72
CA PRO A 690 35.99 24.33 -31.86
C PRO A 690 34.93 23.24 -31.64
N SER A 691 34.01 23.08 -32.60
CA SER A 691 32.79 22.28 -32.43
C SER A 691 33.06 20.81 -32.04
N GLU A 692 34.20 20.26 -32.45
CA GLU A 692 34.67 18.93 -32.04
C GLU A 692 35.02 18.87 -30.55
N LYS A 693 35.85 19.80 -30.05
CA LYS A 693 36.19 19.90 -28.62
C LYS A 693 34.96 20.18 -27.76
N TRP A 694 34.04 21.03 -28.23
CA TRP A 694 32.77 21.28 -27.55
C TRP A 694 31.89 20.02 -27.48
N ARG A 695 31.83 19.24 -28.57
CA ARG A 695 31.08 17.97 -28.64
C ARG A 695 31.69 16.90 -27.73
N GLU A 696 33.02 16.79 -27.70
CA GLU A 696 33.74 15.88 -26.81
C GLU A 696 33.52 16.24 -25.35
N TYR A 697 33.78 17.49 -24.96
CA TYR A 697 33.54 17.99 -23.62
C TYR A 697 32.07 17.77 -23.17
N SER A 698 31.11 18.12 -24.02
CA SER A 698 29.68 17.95 -23.74
C SER A 698 29.31 16.48 -23.54
N LYS A 699 29.88 15.57 -24.35
CA LYS A 699 29.69 14.12 -24.23
C LYS A 699 30.29 13.59 -22.92
N SER A 700 31.54 13.92 -22.63
CA SER A 700 32.25 13.48 -21.42
C SER A 700 31.58 14.01 -20.15
N LYS A 701 31.16 15.29 -20.15
CA LYS A 701 30.39 15.89 -19.06
C LYS A 701 29.03 15.20 -18.86
N TYR A 702 28.30 14.92 -19.95
CA TYR A 702 27.04 14.17 -19.89
C TYR A 702 27.24 12.76 -19.33
N GLN A 703 28.28 12.04 -19.77
CA GLN A 703 28.61 10.69 -19.28
C GLN A 703 29.00 10.71 -17.80
N ALA A 704 29.82 11.66 -17.34
CA ALA A 704 30.19 11.83 -15.94
C ALA A 704 28.95 12.15 -15.07
N VAL A 705 28.11 13.11 -15.47
CA VAL A 705 26.86 13.45 -14.75
C VAL A 705 25.89 12.26 -14.71
N LYS A 706 25.76 11.50 -15.80
CA LYS A 706 24.96 10.27 -15.84
C LYS A 706 25.49 9.25 -14.82
N LYS A 707 26.79 8.93 -14.85
CA LYS A 707 27.43 7.97 -13.92
C LYS A 707 27.33 8.43 -12.47
N ARG A 708 27.49 9.74 -12.21
CA ARG A 708 27.30 10.37 -10.89
C ARG A 708 25.90 10.11 -10.35
N ASN A 709 24.87 10.35 -11.18
CA ASN A 709 23.46 10.17 -10.79
C ASN A 709 23.09 8.68 -10.60
N GLU A 710 23.65 7.78 -11.40
CA GLU A 710 23.48 6.33 -11.25
C GLU A 710 24.09 5.82 -9.94
N LEU A 711 25.35 6.15 -9.66
CA LEU A 711 26.01 5.81 -8.40
C LEU A 711 25.28 6.41 -7.20
N ASN A 712 24.88 7.68 -7.26
CA ASN A 712 24.10 8.34 -6.22
C ASN A 712 22.81 7.55 -5.89
N SER A 713 22.07 7.14 -6.92
CA SER A 713 20.80 6.42 -6.75
C SER A 713 20.98 5.03 -6.12
N LEU A 714 22.05 4.31 -6.51
CA LEU A 714 22.41 3.02 -5.93
C LEU A 714 22.92 3.17 -4.49
N TRP A 715 23.76 4.18 -4.24
CA TRP A 715 24.38 4.42 -2.93
C TRP A 715 23.35 4.82 -1.88
N TYR A 716 22.45 5.74 -2.20
CA TYR A 716 21.33 6.08 -1.32
C TYR A 716 20.43 4.87 -1.05
N TRP A 717 20.14 4.01 -2.04
CA TRP A 717 19.39 2.77 -1.78
C TRP A 717 20.12 1.80 -0.85
N LEU A 718 21.44 1.62 -0.98
CA LEU A 718 22.21 0.82 -0.04
C LEU A 718 22.20 1.45 1.36
N MET A 719 22.38 2.77 1.46
CA MET A 719 22.28 3.51 2.71
C MET A 719 20.92 3.27 3.40
N TYR A 720 19.80 3.27 2.66
CA TYR A 720 18.48 2.95 3.24
C TYR A 720 18.37 1.50 3.71
N ARG A 721 18.93 0.52 2.98
CA ARG A 721 18.97 -0.89 3.42
C ARG A 721 19.67 -1.01 4.77
N LEU A 722 20.82 -0.34 4.92
CA LEU A 722 21.63 -0.38 6.14
C LEU A 722 20.97 0.40 7.29
N VAL A 723 20.48 1.62 7.06
CA VAL A 723 19.77 2.43 8.08
C VAL A 723 18.50 1.72 8.60
N MET A 724 17.75 1.05 7.72
CA MET A 724 16.59 0.26 8.12
C MET A 724 16.98 -1.03 8.87
N ALA A 725 18.07 -1.70 8.47
CA ALA A 725 18.58 -2.87 9.17
C ALA A 725 19.17 -2.53 10.55
N GLU A 726 19.82 -1.37 10.70
CA GLU A 726 20.30 -0.86 11.99
C GLU A 726 19.13 -0.52 12.92
N HIS A 727 18.11 0.16 12.40
CA HIS A 727 16.92 0.52 13.20
C HIS A 727 16.20 -0.72 13.77
N PHE A 728 16.15 -1.80 13.00
CA PHE A 728 15.53 -3.07 13.39
C PHE A 728 16.53 -4.13 13.88
N ARG A 729 17.78 -3.74 14.23
CA ARG A 729 18.91 -4.66 14.53
C ARG A 729 18.54 -5.77 15.51
N ASN A 730 17.73 -5.46 16.52
CA ASN A 730 17.35 -6.36 17.61
C ASN A 730 15.89 -6.84 17.54
N ASP A 731 15.10 -6.38 16.56
CA ASP A 731 13.68 -6.69 16.44
C ASP A 731 13.43 -8.07 15.80
N VAL A 732 12.26 -8.65 16.10
CA VAL A 732 11.64 -9.68 15.26
C VAL A 732 10.76 -8.99 14.23
N LEU A 733 10.93 -9.37 12.96
CA LEU A 733 10.31 -8.74 11.81
C LEU A 733 9.41 -9.71 11.05
N PHE A 734 8.26 -9.21 10.63
CA PHE A 734 7.31 -9.89 9.77
C PHE A 734 7.20 -9.13 8.45
N PHE A 735 7.33 -9.84 7.33
CA PHE A 735 7.25 -9.25 5.99
C PHE A 735 5.90 -9.60 5.36
N PRO A 736 4.85 -8.76 5.52
CA PRO A 736 3.57 -9.05 4.88
C PRO A 736 3.70 -9.07 3.35
N HIS A 737 2.98 -10.00 2.72
CA HIS A 737 3.06 -10.26 1.28
C HIS A 737 1.81 -9.79 0.53
N ASN A 738 1.98 -9.46 -0.75
CA ASN A 738 0.92 -9.24 -1.74
C ASN A 738 1.21 -10.03 -3.03
N MET A 739 0.33 -9.97 -4.02
CA MET A 739 0.42 -10.73 -5.28
C MET A 739 0.45 -9.83 -6.53
N ASP A 740 1.06 -10.32 -7.61
CA ASP A 740 0.74 -9.84 -8.97
C ASP A 740 -0.54 -10.49 -9.52
N PHE A 741 -1.04 -9.98 -10.65
CA PHE A 741 -2.24 -10.48 -11.34
C PHE A 741 -2.14 -11.94 -11.86
N ARG A 742 -0.99 -12.61 -11.70
CA ARG A 742 -0.75 -14.02 -12.06
C ARG A 742 -0.66 -14.92 -10.82
N GLY A 743 -0.73 -14.35 -9.62
CA GLY A 743 -0.54 -15.07 -8.35
C GLY A 743 0.92 -15.25 -7.94
N ARG A 744 1.87 -14.50 -8.52
CA ARG A 744 3.23 -14.44 -7.95
C ARG A 744 3.20 -13.61 -6.67
N VAL A 745 3.71 -14.19 -5.59
CA VAL A 745 3.73 -13.58 -4.25
C VAL A 745 5.01 -12.76 -4.06
N TYR A 746 4.92 -11.63 -3.36
CA TYR A 746 6.03 -10.70 -3.12
C TYR A 746 5.87 -9.99 -1.76
N PRO A 747 6.96 -9.75 -0.99
CA PRO A 747 6.94 -8.83 0.14
C PRO A 747 6.44 -7.43 -0.23
N ILE A 748 5.77 -6.76 0.70
CA ILE A 748 5.30 -5.37 0.54
C ILE A 748 6.46 -4.38 0.72
N SER A 749 7.39 -4.61 1.65
CA SER A 749 8.51 -3.70 1.87
C SER A 749 9.50 -3.69 0.70
N PRO A 750 9.81 -2.51 0.10
CA PRO A 750 10.77 -2.38 -1.00
C PRO A 750 12.20 -2.07 -0.52
N TYR A 751 12.39 -1.76 0.77
CA TYR A 751 13.69 -1.37 1.33
C TYR A 751 14.49 -2.60 1.77
N LEU A 752 13.89 -3.43 2.62
CA LEU A 752 14.48 -4.62 3.21
C LEU A 752 13.52 -5.79 2.98
N SER A 753 13.94 -6.84 2.27
CA SER A 753 13.18 -8.10 2.20
C SER A 753 14.01 -9.25 1.64
N HIS A 754 13.66 -10.49 1.99
CA HIS A 754 14.34 -11.71 1.52
C HIS A 754 14.21 -11.95 -0.01
N MET A 755 13.32 -11.24 -0.71
CA MET A 755 13.21 -11.26 -2.18
C MET A 755 14.15 -10.27 -2.88
N GLY A 756 14.98 -9.54 -2.12
CA GLY A 756 15.99 -8.64 -2.66
C GLY A 756 17.18 -9.34 -3.32
N ASP A 757 18.24 -8.57 -3.46
CA ASP A 757 19.58 -9.01 -3.87
C ASP A 757 20.32 -9.77 -2.76
N ASP A 758 21.52 -10.22 -3.08
CA ASP A 758 22.43 -10.95 -2.20
C ASP A 758 22.68 -10.22 -0.85
N ILE A 759 22.88 -8.89 -0.89
CA ILE A 759 23.02 -8.05 0.31
C ILE A 759 21.77 -8.18 1.19
N ASN A 760 20.57 -7.95 0.64
CA ASN A 760 19.30 -8.07 1.39
C ASN A 760 19.06 -9.46 1.97
N ARG A 761 19.47 -10.52 1.26
CA ARG A 761 19.34 -11.90 1.75
C ARG A 761 20.34 -12.19 2.88
N SER A 762 21.59 -11.75 2.75
CA SER A 762 22.60 -11.95 3.79
C SER A 762 22.29 -11.22 5.11
N LEU A 763 21.61 -10.07 5.02
CA LEU A 763 21.14 -9.26 6.14
C LEU A 763 19.98 -9.89 6.92
N LEU A 764 19.33 -10.94 6.40
CA LEU A 764 18.12 -11.53 6.96
C LEU A 764 18.30 -13.02 7.29
N ARG A 765 17.82 -13.41 8.46
CA ARG A 765 17.71 -14.82 8.89
C ARG A 765 16.39 -15.05 9.60
N PHE A 766 15.96 -16.30 9.71
CA PHE A 766 14.78 -16.65 10.51
C PHE A 766 15.03 -16.28 11.99
N ALA A 767 13.99 -15.77 12.67
CA ALA A 767 14.06 -15.51 14.12
C ALA A 767 13.75 -16.77 14.95
N GLU A 768 12.94 -17.68 14.41
CA GLU A 768 12.79 -19.04 14.93
C GLU A 768 14.00 -19.87 14.51
N GLY A 769 14.84 -20.29 15.46
CA GLY A 769 15.93 -21.23 15.20
C GLY A 769 15.42 -22.67 15.24
N LYS A 770 16.04 -23.57 14.46
CA LYS A 770 15.84 -25.03 14.56
C LYS A 770 17.19 -25.72 14.72
N GLN A 771 17.23 -26.81 15.48
CA GLN A 771 18.45 -27.60 15.66
C GLN A 771 18.82 -28.28 14.34
N LEU A 772 20.11 -28.28 13.99
CA LEU A 772 20.58 -28.83 12.72
C LEU A 772 20.43 -30.35 12.65
N GLY A 773 20.95 -31.06 13.66
CA GLY A 773 21.23 -32.50 13.53
C GLY A 773 22.21 -32.82 12.39
N ASP A 774 22.43 -34.10 12.15
CA ASP A 774 23.43 -34.58 11.19
C ASP A 774 23.15 -34.10 9.76
N GLU A 775 21.89 -34.25 9.32
CA GLU A 775 21.45 -33.82 7.99
C GLU A 775 21.36 -32.30 7.86
N GLY A 776 20.99 -31.54 8.90
CA GLY A 776 20.94 -30.08 8.81
C GLY A 776 22.32 -29.46 8.58
N PHE A 777 23.37 -29.96 9.25
CA PHE A 777 24.73 -29.50 8.97
C PHE A 777 25.21 -29.94 7.58
N ARG A 778 24.82 -31.13 7.12
CA ARG A 778 25.06 -31.59 5.73
C ARG A 778 24.40 -30.67 4.69
N TRP A 779 23.15 -30.24 4.92
CA TRP A 779 22.48 -29.27 4.06
C TRP A 779 23.16 -27.89 4.08
N LEU A 780 23.66 -27.45 5.24
CA LEU A 780 24.43 -26.20 5.36
C LEU A 780 25.75 -26.25 4.58
N LYS A 781 26.51 -27.36 4.64
CA LYS A 781 27.70 -27.60 3.80
C LYS A 781 27.36 -27.44 2.30
N LEU A 782 26.29 -28.11 1.85
CA LEU A 782 25.85 -28.09 0.45
C LEU A 782 25.35 -26.69 0.03
N HIS A 783 24.65 -25.98 0.92
CA HIS A 783 24.17 -24.62 0.67
C HIS A 783 25.34 -23.65 0.42
N CYS A 784 26.37 -23.66 1.27
CA CYS A 784 27.57 -22.85 1.10
C CYS A 784 28.23 -23.07 -0.29
N ILE A 785 28.43 -24.31 -0.71
CA ILE A 785 29.05 -24.62 -2.03
C ILE A 785 28.10 -24.32 -3.20
N ASN A 786 26.78 -24.34 -3.00
CA ASN A 786 25.83 -23.92 -4.04
C ASN A 786 25.87 -22.41 -4.30
N LEU A 787 26.12 -21.59 -3.27
CA LEU A 787 26.20 -20.12 -3.37
C LEU A 787 27.46 -19.63 -4.08
N THR A 788 28.56 -20.40 -4.07
CA THR A 788 29.76 -20.04 -4.86
C THR A 788 29.48 -20.07 -6.36
N GLY A 789 28.53 -20.90 -6.80
CA GLY A 789 28.18 -21.10 -8.21
C GLY A 789 29.18 -21.93 -9.02
N HIS A 790 30.43 -22.07 -8.56
CA HIS A 790 31.53 -22.73 -9.28
C HIS A 790 31.18 -24.16 -9.72
N LEU A 791 30.47 -24.91 -8.86
CA LEU A 791 30.20 -26.34 -9.03
C LEU A 791 28.77 -26.63 -9.53
N LYS A 792 28.11 -25.67 -10.19
CA LYS A 792 26.72 -25.81 -10.71
C LYS A 792 26.47 -27.08 -11.53
N LYS A 793 27.46 -27.58 -12.27
CA LYS A 793 27.39 -28.79 -13.12
C LYS A 793 27.74 -30.10 -12.39
N GLU A 794 28.35 -30.02 -11.20
CA GLU A 794 28.90 -31.17 -10.49
C GLU A 794 27.88 -31.92 -9.64
N SER A 795 28.19 -33.19 -9.34
CA SER A 795 27.39 -34.03 -8.44
C SER A 795 27.38 -33.47 -7.00
N ILE A 796 26.36 -33.84 -6.21
CA ILE A 796 26.28 -33.47 -4.79
C ILE A 796 27.47 -34.06 -4.00
N ALA A 797 27.93 -35.27 -4.34
CA ALA A 797 29.12 -35.87 -3.73
C ALA A 797 30.39 -35.05 -4.02
N ASN A 798 30.58 -34.60 -5.26
CA ASN A 798 31.73 -33.77 -5.64
C ASN A 798 31.70 -32.41 -4.91
N ARG A 799 30.51 -31.83 -4.67
CA ARG A 799 30.35 -30.60 -3.86
C ARG A 799 30.74 -30.81 -2.40
N PHE A 800 30.45 -31.96 -1.79
CA PHE A 800 30.95 -32.29 -0.44
C PHE A 800 32.48 -32.49 -0.43
N THR A 801 33.04 -33.25 -1.37
CA THR A 801 34.50 -33.42 -1.51
C THR A 801 35.23 -32.10 -1.74
N PHE A 802 34.59 -31.12 -2.38
CA PHE A 802 35.11 -29.75 -2.50
C PHE A 802 34.96 -28.96 -1.19
N PHE A 803 33.81 -29.05 -0.51
CA PHE A 803 33.62 -28.42 0.81
C PHE A 803 34.73 -28.81 1.78
N ASP A 804 34.99 -30.11 1.95
CA ASP A 804 35.94 -30.58 2.97
C ASP A 804 37.40 -30.15 2.65
N LYS A 805 37.73 -29.95 1.37
CA LYS A 805 39.01 -29.36 0.92
C LYS A 805 39.09 -27.84 1.12
N THR A 806 37.97 -27.15 1.02
CA THR A 806 37.87 -25.67 1.07
C THR A 806 37.52 -25.16 2.47
N LEU A 807 37.21 -26.04 3.44
CA LEU A 807 36.88 -25.71 4.83
C LEU A 807 37.87 -24.72 5.51
N PRO A 808 39.21 -24.78 5.31
CA PRO A 808 40.10 -23.76 5.86
C PRO A 808 39.80 -22.34 5.36
N LYS A 809 39.48 -22.17 4.06
CA LYS A 809 39.13 -20.87 3.45
C LYS A 809 37.73 -20.38 3.85
N ILE A 810 36.81 -21.31 4.11
CA ILE A 810 35.49 -21.03 4.70
C ILE A 810 35.67 -20.48 6.13
N LEU A 811 36.53 -21.11 6.93
CA LEU A 811 36.84 -20.65 8.29
C LEU A 811 37.64 -19.34 8.32
N ASP A 812 38.59 -19.11 7.41
CA ASP A 812 39.24 -17.80 7.26
C ASP A 812 38.21 -16.72 6.89
N SER A 813 37.40 -16.95 5.85
CA SER A 813 36.34 -16.01 5.43
C SER A 813 35.40 -15.66 6.58
N ALA A 814 35.06 -16.63 7.44
CA ALA A 814 34.21 -16.44 8.60
C ALA A 814 34.87 -15.74 9.80
N ASN A 815 36.21 -15.76 9.92
CA ASN A 815 36.92 -15.14 11.05
C ASN A 815 37.58 -13.79 10.67
N ASN A 816 37.98 -13.61 9.41
CA ASN A 816 38.67 -12.42 8.90
C ASN A 816 38.10 -11.99 7.52
N PRO A 817 36.80 -11.63 7.43
CA PRO A 817 36.11 -11.38 6.15
C PRO A 817 36.69 -10.24 5.31
N ILE A 818 37.40 -9.29 5.94
CA ILE A 818 37.93 -8.08 5.29
C ILE A 818 39.42 -8.22 4.94
N ASN A 819 40.24 -8.83 5.81
CA ASN A 819 41.70 -8.84 5.66
C ASN A 819 42.30 -10.24 5.46
N GLY A 820 41.48 -11.28 5.34
CA GLY A 820 41.91 -12.66 5.10
C GLY A 820 42.16 -12.98 3.62
N GLU A 821 42.10 -14.27 3.29
CA GLU A 821 42.14 -14.77 1.91
C GLU A 821 40.95 -14.28 1.07
N ARG A 822 39.84 -13.90 1.73
CA ARG A 822 38.63 -13.34 1.10
C ARG A 822 37.98 -14.23 0.03
N TRP A 823 38.20 -15.55 0.11
CA TRP A 823 37.67 -16.56 -0.81
C TRP A 823 36.16 -16.41 -1.12
N TRP A 824 35.37 -15.98 -0.13
CA TRP A 824 33.94 -15.71 -0.29
C TRP A 824 33.62 -14.69 -1.41
N MET A 825 34.51 -13.73 -1.70
CA MET A 825 34.29 -12.66 -2.69
C MET A 825 34.30 -13.14 -4.14
N ASP A 826 34.86 -14.31 -4.44
CA ASP A 826 34.93 -14.87 -5.79
C ASP A 826 33.70 -15.76 -6.14
N SER A 827 32.62 -15.61 -5.37
CA SER A 827 31.36 -16.36 -5.48
C SER A 827 30.31 -15.64 -6.32
N ASP A 828 29.37 -16.39 -6.91
CA ASP A 828 28.19 -15.82 -7.58
C ASP A 828 27.26 -15.05 -6.63
N GLU A 829 27.07 -15.52 -5.40
CA GLU A 829 26.28 -14.85 -4.35
C GLU A 829 27.18 -14.64 -3.10
N PRO A 830 28.10 -13.66 -3.12
CA PRO A 830 29.20 -13.55 -2.14
C PRO A 830 28.74 -13.25 -0.70
N TRP A 831 27.77 -12.37 -0.49
CA TRP A 831 27.32 -11.99 0.85
C TRP A 831 26.57 -13.12 1.55
N GLN A 832 25.70 -13.86 0.84
CA GLN A 832 25.11 -15.11 1.33
C GLN A 832 26.19 -16.18 1.56
N THR A 833 27.21 -16.27 0.70
CA THR A 833 28.33 -17.22 0.91
C THR A 833 29.07 -16.92 2.22
N LEU A 834 29.37 -15.65 2.50
CA LEU A 834 29.98 -15.23 3.76
C LEU A 834 29.07 -15.51 4.98
N ALA A 835 27.77 -15.24 4.86
CA ALA A 835 26.80 -15.58 5.91
C ALA A 835 26.78 -17.09 6.21
N ALA A 836 26.81 -17.93 5.17
CA ALA A 836 26.92 -19.38 5.32
C ALA A 836 28.25 -19.80 5.95
N CYS A 837 29.38 -19.16 5.61
CA CYS A 837 30.68 -19.42 6.25
C CYS A 837 30.65 -19.14 7.76
N ILE A 838 30.00 -18.04 8.17
CA ILE A 838 29.79 -17.68 9.58
C ILE A 838 28.91 -18.72 10.30
N GLU A 839 27.81 -19.14 9.69
CA GLU A 839 26.93 -20.17 10.28
C GLU A 839 27.65 -21.53 10.42
N ILE A 840 28.49 -21.91 9.44
CA ILE A 840 29.34 -23.11 9.50
C ILE A 840 30.37 -23.03 10.64
N ARG A 841 31.04 -21.88 10.78
CA ARG A 841 32.00 -21.62 11.86
C ARG A 841 31.34 -21.77 13.22
N ASP A 842 30.11 -21.29 13.38
CA ASP A 842 29.41 -21.31 14.68
C ASP A 842 28.72 -22.65 14.96
N ALA A 843 28.28 -23.37 13.93
CA ALA A 843 27.91 -24.79 14.05
C ALA A 843 29.09 -25.66 14.50
N LEU A 844 30.30 -25.42 13.96
CA LEU A 844 31.52 -26.15 14.37
C LEU A 844 32.04 -25.74 15.76
N LYS A 845 31.79 -24.49 16.21
CA LYS A 845 32.14 -24.05 17.58
C LYS A 845 31.16 -24.55 18.64
N SER A 846 29.88 -24.72 18.30
CA SER A 846 28.85 -25.25 19.20
C SER A 846 28.84 -26.79 19.22
N GLY A 847 29.20 -27.44 18.11
CA GLY A 847 29.42 -28.87 18.04
C GLY A 847 30.77 -29.27 18.63
N GLN A 848 30.79 -29.64 19.92
CA GLN A 848 31.96 -30.26 20.59
C GLN A 848 32.18 -31.72 20.14
N LEU A 849 32.16 -31.94 18.81
CA LEU A 849 32.20 -33.23 18.10
C LEU A 849 33.59 -33.56 17.54
N LEU A 850 34.64 -33.26 18.32
CA LEU A 850 36.04 -33.58 18.01
C LEU A 850 36.80 -34.19 19.21
N ILE A 851 36.08 -34.90 20.08
CA ILE A 851 36.64 -35.82 21.07
C ILE A 851 35.82 -37.12 21.00
N ASN A 852 36.48 -38.28 21.11
CA ASN A 852 35.95 -39.64 20.92
C ASN A 852 35.87 -40.18 19.47
N SER A 853 36.96 -40.02 18.71
CA SER A 853 37.29 -40.94 17.61
C SER A 853 38.79 -40.99 17.32
N ASN A 854 39.59 -41.39 18.32
CA ASN A 854 40.92 -42.04 18.24
C ASN A 854 41.69 -41.93 19.57
N GLU A 855 41.27 -42.69 20.58
CA GLU A 855 42.13 -43.53 21.44
C GLU A 855 41.25 -44.65 22.05
#